data_AF-A0A8S9WKY3-F1
#
_entry.id   AF-A0A8S9WKY3-F1
#
_cell.length_a   1.000
_cell.length_b   1.000
_cell.length_c   1.000
_cell.angle_alpha   90.00
_cell.angle_beta   90.00
_cell.angle_gamma   90.00
#
_symmetry.space_group_name_H-M   'P 1'
#
loop_
_entity.id
_entity.type
_entity.pdbx_description
1 polymer ?
#
loop_
_entity_poly.entity_id
_entity_poly.type
_entity_poly.pdbx_seq_one_letter_code
_entity_poly.pdbx_strand_id
1 'polypeptide(L)'
;MTAINFKQIEEKWQRRWADANAFDAELSSAKKFFFTVPYPYTSGPLHIGHGRTYTLGDIIARFKRLQGYNVLFPMAFHVTGTPILAIADSIARGEEEVVARFKEYIAIYEDADKVDELLNSFRSAENVANFFAARISEDFKRMGYSIDWRRKFNTTEPVYNKFIEWQFKKLYDKGVIKKGKYPITYSIVDDSAVGEDDIEGGDTEKVAVIEHTAIKFKLADGSYLIAATLRPETIFGVTNLWINPAARYVKLKAGDETWVVSKEAAEKMGLQKDEITVFDETEGSVFVGKIVKELVYGREVPVLPASFVDEDVGTGVVYSVPAHAPYDYIALEDIKKSESLELEPIKIIDIEGYELPTKEICERMGIESQTDERLEEATKIIYKDEFYRGVLNEKCGEFANVKIADIKDEVKDWLKRENIADVFYETSRKAVTRGGNKVIVAVLQDQWFIDYTPEWWKELGHKLVEGMTFYPEKYKTYMHDIVDWLAFRPCARKRGLGTQFPFEKGWIIESLSDSTIYMTMYTIAHLLRQLPVDALTEKFFDLVFLDIGDAQELSKELNVDADVLNRIKDEFMYWYPNDLRHTAPPHLSNHLVFFLMHHAAIFPESRWPRAITLNELMIREGKKMSKSKGNVIPLADVSELYGVDLYRLYCAINADFATVVNWREQDTEVLRKKLNAMVELFEDSIDAESLNEAELTHIDRWLLSRLYRRLRESVELFEAFRIREAGINIIFNAMNDIRYYEQRQDKDRRKKLVRSVMEEWLIILSPIVPHVCEEIWHELHESFISVQTLPELNEAFIDDRVEREEEYLVSLIDDIKEILKVARLEPTKIYVYTAEDWKWELFRAIQDLPDKDKIREAMKLRKDKSTVEFVKQVMKSKLDYFELGEPEVIEREKEYLANEFGCEIGLNEEHDPKGKKRFAVPLKPAIFVDG
;
A
#
# COMPACT_ATOMS: atom_id res chain seq x y z
N MET A 1 12.18 -40.08 -13.63
CA MET A 1 11.34 -38.95 -14.06
C MET A 1 12.27 -37.79 -14.34
N THR A 2 12.21 -37.23 -15.55
CA THR A 2 12.93 -36.00 -15.91
C THR A 2 12.32 -34.85 -15.11
N ALA A 3 13.14 -34.04 -14.44
CA ALA A 3 12.66 -32.90 -13.68
C ALA A 3 11.82 -31.98 -14.58
N ILE A 4 10.61 -31.63 -14.13
CA ILE A 4 9.69 -30.73 -14.86
C ILE A 4 10.42 -29.44 -15.19
N ASN A 5 10.46 -29.10 -16.48
CA ASN A 5 11.07 -27.86 -16.93
C ASN A 5 10.00 -26.76 -16.98
N PHE A 6 9.77 -26.12 -15.83
CA PHE A 6 8.78 -25.04 -15.70
C PHE A 6 9.00 -23.91 -16.72
N LYS A 7 10.25 -23.57 -17.06
CA LYS A 7 10.55 -22.53 -18.06
C LYS A 7 9.98 -22.88 -19.45
N GLN A 8 10.12 -24.14 -19.88
CA GLN A 8 9.57 -24.57 -21.17
C GLN A 8 8.04 -24.55 -21.19
N ILE A 9 7.41 -24.94 -20.07
CA ILE A 9 5.95 -24.90 -19.90
C ILE A 9 5.47 -23.44 -19.94
N GLU A 10 6.13 -22.56 -19.20
CA GLU A 10 5.85 -21.12 -19.17
C GLU A 10 5.90 -20.51 -20.58
N GLU A 11 7.00 -20.68 -21.30
CA GLU A 11 7.18 -20.15 -22.67
C GLU A 11 6.14 -20.73 -23.65
N LYS A 12 5.84 -22.03 -23.56
CA LYS A 12 4.82 -22.70 -24.38
C LYS A 12 3.46 -22.03 -24.21
N TRP A 13 2.99 -21.87 -22.97
CA TRP A 13 1.64 -21.35 -22.71
C TRP A 13 1.52 -19.86 -22.98
N GLN A 14 2.54 -19.07 -22.62
CA GLN A 14 2.57 -17.65 -22.93
C GLN A 14 2.44 -17.40 -24.44
N ARG A 15 3.15 -18.20 -25.25
CA ARG A 15 3.03 -18.15 -26.71
C ARG A 15 1.65 -18.59 -27.18
N ARG A 16 1.12 -19.71 -26.69
CA ARG A 16 -0.19 -20.21 -27.13
C ARG A 16 -1.34 -19.26 -26.78
N TRP A 17 -1.32 -18.64 -25.60
CA TRP A 17 -2.32 -17.63 -25.23
C TRP A 17 -2.23 -16.40 -26.14
N ALA A 18 -1.01 -15.96 -26.48
CA ALA A 18 -0.81 -14.84 -27.39
C ALA A 18 -1.28 -15.17 -28.83
N ASP A 19 -0.90 -16.33 -29.36
CA ASP A 19 -1.28 -16.77 -30.71
C ASP A 19 -2.81 -16.96 -30.84
N ALA A 20 -3.48 -17.34 -29.74
CA ALA A 20 -4.92 -17.50 -29.67
C ALA A 20 -5.69 -16.22 -29.31
N ASN A 21 -5.01 -15.11 -29.00
CA ASN A 21 -5.62 -13.90 -28.45
C ASN A 21 -6.53 -14.19 -27.24
N ALA A 22 -6.10 -15.10 -26.36
CA ALA A 22 -6.95 -15.68 -25.31
C ALA A 22 -7.50 -14.66 -24.29
N PHE A 23 -6.90 -13.46 -24.22
CA PHE A 23 -7.25 -12.40 -23.28
C PHE A 23 -7.74 -11.11 -23.94
N ASP A 24 -7.95 -11.13 -25.26
CA ASP A 24 -8.48 -9.99 -26.00
C ASP A 24 -9.98 -9.85 -25.71
N ALA A 25 -10.33 -8.78 -25.00
CA ALA A 25 -11.70 -8.56 -24.54
C ALA A 25 -12.54 -7.87 -25.63
N GLU A 26 -13.66 -8.48 -25.97
CA GLU A 26 -14.65 -8.00 -26.95
C GLU A 26 -15.99 -7.69 -26.28
N LEU A 27 -16.84 -6.91 -26.92
CA LEU A 27 -18.22 -6.71 -26.46
C LEU A 27 -18.98 -8.04 -26.43
N SER A 28 -19.67 -8.32 -25.34
CA SER A 28 -20.47 -9.54 -25.20
C SER A 28 -21.70 -9.33 -24.31
N SER A 29 -22.63 -10.28 -24.32
CA SER A 29 -23.80 -10.27 -23.42
C SER A 29 -23.46 -10.67 -21.98
N ALA A 30 -22.25 -11.16 -21.71
CA ALA A 30 -21.82 -11.52 -20.37
C ALA A 30 -21.62 -10.27 -19.49
N LYS A 31 -21.69 -10.44 -18.18
CA LYS A 31 -21.40 -9.36 -17.22
C LYS A 31 -19.96 -8.93 -17.40
N LYS A 32 -19.73 -7.65 -17.67
CA LYS A 32 -18.39 -7.08 -17.80
C LYS A 32 -17.70 -6.96 -16.44
N PHE A 33 -16.37 -7.03 -16.45
CA PHE A 33 -15.51 -6.66 -15.33
C PHE A 33 -14.28 -5.91 -15.86
N PHE A 34 -14.28 -4.59 -15.69
CA PHE A 34 -13.19 -3.71 -16.09
C PHE A 34 -12.23 -3.47 -14.92
N PHE A 35 -11.07 -4.10 -15.01
CA PHE A 35 -10.03 -4.12 -13.99
C PHE A 35 -8.82 -3.29 -14.42
N THR A 36 -8.25 -2.49 -13.50
CA THR A 36 -7.01 -1.76 -13.80
C THR A 36 -6.02 -1.74 -12.64
N VAL A 37 -4.75 -1.72 -13.00
CA VAL A 37 -3.61 -1.40 -12.12
C VAL A 37 -2.96 -0.11 -12.67
N PRO A 38 -2.42 0.80 -11.83
CA PRO A 38 -1.66 1.93 -12.36
C PRO A 38 -0.57 1.51 -13.31
N TYR A 39 -0.51 2.17 -14.47
CA TYR A 39 0.57 1.99 -15.43
C TYR A 39 1.96 2.27 -14.80
N PRO A 40 3.01 1.51 -15.15
CA PRO A 40 4.34 1.74 -14.62
C PRO A 40 4.99 2.96 -15.28
N TYR A 41 5.85 3.63 -14.51
CA TYR A 41 6.74 4.66 -15.03
C TYR A 41 7.91 4.03 -15.80
N THR A 42 8.28 4.60 -16.94
CA THR A 42 9.24 4.00 -17.89
C THR A 42 10.66 4.54 -17.76
N SER A 43 11.12 4.76 -16.52
CA SER A 43 12.48 5.25 -16.22
C SER A 43 13.51 4.15 -15.99
N GLY A 44 13.11 2.87 -16.03
CA GLY A 44 14.00 1.73 -15.80
C GLY A 44 13.24 0.41 -15.65
N PRO A 45 13.95 -0.70 -15.38
CA PRO A 45 13.35 -2.01 -15.18
C PRO A 45 12.47 -2.03 -13.92
N LEU A 46 11.40 -2.84 -13.98
CA LEU A 46 10.62 -3.19 -12.81
C LEU A 46 11.33 -4.25 -11.97
N HIS A 47 10.87 -4.42 -10.75
CA HIS A 47 11.41 -5.40 -9.80
C HIS A 47 10.28 -6.19 -9.14
N ILE A 48 10.62 -7.26 -8.42
CA ILE A 48 9.66 -8.15 -7.77
C ILE A 48 8.65 -7.44 -6.85
N GLY A 49 9.01 -6.31 -6.22
CA GLY A 49 8.06 -5.50 -5.47
C GLY A 49 6.94 -4.90 -6.33
N HIS A 50 7.25 -4.41 -7.53
CA HIS A 50 6.23 -4.00 -8.51
C HIS A 50 5.44 -5.21 -9.00
N GLY A 51 6.15 -6.32 -9.30
CA GLY A 51 5.55 -7.57 -9.77
C GLY A 51 4.48 -8.12 -8.81
N ARG A 52 4.60 -7.92 -7.48
CA ARG A 52 3.57 -8.33 -6.52
C ARG A 52 2.21 -7.71 -6.83
N THR A 53 2.17 -6.39 -7.03
CA THR A 53 0.92 -5.67 -7.30
C THR A 53 0.29 -6.12 -8.63
N TYR A 54 1.08 -6.26 -9.70
CA TYR A 54 0.54 -6.75 -10.97
C TYR A 54 0.10 -8.22 -10.91
N THR A 55 0.82 -9.06 -10.18
CA THR A 55 0.50 -10.48 -10.02
C THR A 55 -0.79 -10.70 -9.23
N LEU A 56 -0.97 -10.01 -8.10
CA LEU A 56 -2.22 -10.07 -7.35
C LEU A 56 -3.39 -9.53 -8.17
N GLY A 57 -3.16 -8.47 -8.95
CA GLY A 57 -4.15 -7.97 -9.90
C GLY A 57 -4.55 -9.01 -10.97
N ASP A 58 -3.57 -9.71 -11.55
CA ASP A 58 -3.81 -10.76 -12.53
C ASP A 58 -4.54 -11.98 -11.93
N ILE A 59 -4.24 -12.36 -10.69
CA ILE A 59 -4.97 -13.42 -9.97
C ILE A 59 -6.45 -13.04 -9.85
N ILE A 60 -6.76 -11.79 -9.48
CA ILE A 60 -8.15 -11.30 -9.42
C ILE A 60 -8.81 -11.34 -10.81
N ALA A 61 -8.11 -10.85 -11.84
CA ALA A 61 -8.63 -10.83 -13.21
C ALA A 61 -8.94 -12.25 -13.72
N ARG A 62 -8.06 -13.23 -13.48
CA ARG A 62 -8.27 -14.64 -13.83
C ARG A 62 -9.44 -15.24 -13.06
N PHE A 63 -9.51 -15.02 -11.75
CA PHE A 63 -10.63 -15.53 -10.94
C PHE A 63 -11.97 -14.94 -11.40
N LYS A 64 -12.02 -13.66 -11.78
CA LYS A 64 -13.23 -13.04 -12.34
C LYS A 64 -13.64 -13.66 -13.69
N ARG A 65 -12.69 -14.07 -14.53
CA ARG A 65 -12.99 -14.83 -15.76
C ARG A 65 -13.62 -16.18 -15.42
N LEU A 66 -13.09 -16.89 -14.42
CA LEU A 66 -13.68 -18.15 -13.94
C LEU A 66 -15.12 -17.94 -13.45
N GLN A 67 -15.43 -16.82 -12.80
CA GLN A 67 -16.80 -16.49 -12.41
C GLN A 67 -17.74 -16.15 -13.59
N GLY A 68 -17.28 -16.29 -14.84
CA GLY A 68 -18.07 -16.04 -16.06
C GLY A 68 -18.15 -14.57 -16.46
N TYR A 69 -17.32 -13.69 -15.87
CA TYR A 69 -17.26 -12.29 -16.30
C TYR A 69 -16.48 -12.16 -17.60
N ASN A 70 -16.93 -11.25 -18.46
CA ASN A 70 -16.12 -10.74 -19.56
C ASN A 70 -15.12 -9.73 -18.99
N VAL A 71 -13.85 -10.10 -18.87
CA VAL A 71 -12.84 -9.31 -18.15
C VAL A 71 -11.99 -8.49 -19.11
N LEU A 72 -11.98 -7.16 -18.93
CA LEU A 72 -11.00 -6.27 -19.53
C LEU A 72 -9.90 -5.94 -18.52
N PHE A 73 -8.70 -6.45 -18.75
CA PHE A 73 -7.48 -6.07 -18.04
C PHE A 73 -6.46 -5.50 -19.03
N PRO A 74 -6.33 -4.17 -19.15
CA PRO A 74 -5.43 -3.53 -20.09
C PRO A 74 -4.17 -2.97 -19.39
N MET A 75 -3.16 -2.60 -20.18
CA MET A 75 -1.94 -1.96 -19.69
C MET A 75 -1.39 -0.90 -20.64
N ALA A 76 -0.90 0.21 -20.09
CA ALA A 76 -0.24 1.32 -20.76
C ALA A 76 1.01 1.72 -19.98
N PHE A 77 1.67 2.80 -20.39
CA PHE A 77 2.96 3.22 -19.85
C PHE A 77 3.00 4.71 -19.54
N HIS A 78 3.48 5.04 -18.34
CA HIS A 78 3.61 6.42 -17.90
C HIS A 78 4.98 6.97 -18.28
N VAL A 79 4.97 8.05 -19.06
CA VAL A 79 6.17 8.74 -19.58
C VAL A 79 6.23 10.19 -19.09
N THR A 80 5.06 10.80 -18.86
CA THR A 80 4.88 12.20 -18.46
C THR A 80 5.69 12.53 -17.22
N GLY A 81 6.35 13.68 -17.20
CA GLY A 81 7.10 14.17 -16.04
C GLY A 81 8.56 14.50 -16.36
N THR A 82 9.30 14.82 -15.31
CA THR A 82 10.71 15.21 -15.38
C THR A 82 11.73 14.07 -15.17
N PRO A 83 11.45 12.95 -14.47
CA PRO A 83 12.49 11.96 -14.18
C PRO A 83 13.21 11.39 -15.42
N ILE A 84 12.48 11.05 -16.49
CA ILE A 84 13.09 10.49 -17.72
C ILE A 84 13.98 11.53 -18.41
N LEU A 85 13.53 12.78 -18.42
CA LEU A 85 14.31 13.89 -18.98
C LEU A 85 15.60 14.12 -18.18
N ALA A 86 15.50 14.18 -16.84
CA ALA A 86 16.66 14.32 -15.96
C ALA A 86 17.68 13.18 -16.17
N ILE A 87 17.20 11.93 -16.31
CA ILE A 87 18.04 10.78 -16.65
C ILE A 87 18.78 10.99 -17.98
N ALA A 88 18.07 11.40 -19.03
CA ALA A 88 18.65 11.60 -20.35
C ALA A 88 19.72 12.72 -20.34
N ASP A 89 19.45 13.81 -19.61
CA ASP A 89 20.40 14.91 -19.44
C ASP A 89 21.63 14.48 -18.64
N SER A 90 21.47 13.71 -17.57
CA SER A 90 22.59 13.11 -16.81
C SER A 90 23.46 12.20 -17.66
N ILE A 91 22.85 11.35 -18.51
CA ILE A 91 23.58 10.51 -19.48
C ILE A 91 24.30 11.39 -20.51
N ALA A 92 23.66 12.47 -20.97
CA ALA A 92 24.27 13.40 -21.92
C ALA A 92 25.48 14.13 -21.34
N ARG A 93 25.44 14.50 -20.05
CA ARG A 93 26.55 15.08 -19.29
C ARG A 93 27.64 14.08 -18.92
N GLY A 94 27.36 12.78 -19.00
CA GLY A 94 28.32 11.72 -18.69
C GLY A 94 28.51 11.49 -17.19
N GLU A 95 27.46 11.68 -16.38
CA GLU A 95 27.52 11.43 -14.94
C GLU A 95 27.78 9.95 -14.65
N GLU A 96 28.94 9.64 -14.04
CA GLU A 96 29.46 8.27 -13.90
C GLU A 96 28.47 7.29 -13.26
N GLU A 97 27.82 7.67 -12.15
CA GLU A 97 26.86 6.82 -11.44
C GLU A 97 25.62 6.51 -12.30
N VAL A 98 25.10 7.50 -13.03
CA VAL A 98 23.91 7.33 -13.87
C VAL A 98 24.25 6.46 -15.09
N VAL A 99 25.39 6.72 -15.72
CA VAL A 99 25.90 5.94 -16.86
C VAL A 99 26.11 4.49 -16.47
N ALA A 100 26.79 4.21 -15.35
CA ALA A 100 27.01 2.85 -14.86
C ALA A 100 25.69 2.12 -14.60
N ARG A 101 24.75 2.75 -13.90
CA ARG A 101 23.43 2.19 -13.60
C ARG A 101 22.62 1.85 -14.86
N PHE A 102 22.63 2.73 -15.87
CA PHE A 102 21.88 2.46 -17.10
C PHE A 102 22.55 1.42 -17.99
N LYS A 103 23.88 1.27 -17.93
CA LYS A 103 24.56 0.11 -18.53
C LYS A 103 24.06 -1.21 -17.92
N GLU A 104 23.98 -1.27 -16.60
CA GLU A 104 23.43 -2.44 -15.89
C GLU A 104 21.97 -2.70 -16.29
N TYR A 105 21.15 -1.65 -16.41
CA TYR A 105 19.74 -1.82 -16.82
C TYR A 105 19.57 -2.32 -18.24
N ILE A 106 20.39 -1.84 -19.18
CA ILE A 106 20.35 -2.33 -20.56
C ILE A 106 20.84 -3.78 -20.61
N ALA A 107 21.88 -4.11 -19.86
CA ALA A 107 22.47 -5.46 -19.82
C ALA A 107 21.53 -6.55 -19.26
N ILE A 108 20.44 -6.17 -18.57
CA ILE A 108 19.36 -7.12 -18.20
C ILE A 108 18.68 -7.69 -19.46
N TYR A 109 18.58 -6.89 -20.52
CA TYR A 109 17.75 -7.20 -21.68
C TYR A 109 18.55 -7.43 -22.97
N GLU A 110 19.80 -6.99 -23.03
CA GLU A 110 20.58 -6.92 -24.26
C GLU A 110 22.01 -7.43 -24.05
N ASP A 111 22.59 -7.93 -25.13
CA ASP A 111 23.96 -8.39 -25.18
C ASP A 111 24.96 -7.25 -24.97
N ALA A 112 26.13 -7.58 -24.43
CA ALA A 112 27.16 -6.62 -24.03
C ALA A 112 27.65 -5.70 -25.18
N ASP A 113 27.57 -6.16 -26.43
CA ASP A 113 27.95 -5.40 -27.63
C ASP A 113 26.97 -4.28 -27.99
N LYS A 114 25.71 -4.37 -27.57
CA LYS A 114 24.68 -3.34 -27.83
C LYS A 114 24.51 -2.32 -26.70
N VAL A 115 25.04 -2.61 -25.52
CA VAL A 115 24.85 -1.78 -24.32
C VAL A 115 25.32 -0.34 -24.56
N ASP A 116 26.53 -0.16 -25.11
CA ASP A 116 27.09 1.18 -25.33
C ASP A 116 26.35 1.94 -26.43
N GLU A 117 25.88 1.26 -27.48
CA GLU A 117 25.07 1.85 -28.55
C GLU A 117 23.72 2.37 -28.01
N LEU A 118 23.00 1.53 -27.27
CA LEU A 118 21.71 1.87 -26.67
C LEU A 118 21.85 2.97 -25.62
N LEU A 119 22.89 2.90 -24.78
CA LEU A 119 23.16 3.95 -23.80
C LEU A 119 23.41 5.30 -24.46
N ASN A 120 24.12 5.33 -25.60
CA ASN A 120 24.31 6.57 -26.34
C ASN A 120 22.97 7.13 -26.89
N SER A 121 22.03 6.25 -27.26
CA SER A 121 20.69 6.66 -27.67
C SER A 121 19.87 7.27 -26.52
N PHE A 122 20.17 6.92 -25.28
CA PHE A 122 19.46 7.41 -24.07
C PHE A 122 19.77 8.86 -23.70
N ARG A 123 20.61 9.54 -24.47
CA ARG A 123 20.70 11.01 -24.48
C ARG A 123 19.36 11.66 -24.89
N SER A 124 18.46 10.91 -25.54
CA SER A 124 17.07 11.28 -25.79
C SER A 124 16.15 10.64 -24.76
N ALA A 125 15.36 11.47 -24.07
CA ALA A 125 14.38 11.00 -23.08
C ALA A 125 13.29 10.10 -23.69
N GLU A 126 12.92 10.36 -24.95
CA GLU A 126 11.96 9.51 -25.69
C GLU A 126 12.52 8.09 -25.91
N ASN A 127 13.82 7.96 -26.19
CA ASN A 127 14.46 6.66 -26.38
C ASN A 127 14.49 5.85 -25.08
N VAL A 128 14.76 6.50 -23.94
CA VAL A 128 14.69 5.87 -22.60
C VAL A 128 13.28 5.33 -22.36
N ALA A 129 12.27 6.18 -22.53
CA ALA A 129 10.87 5.84 -22.31
C ALA A 129 10.41 4.68 -23.20
N ASN A 130 10.69 4.76 -24.51
CA ASN A 130 10.28 3.74 -25.48
C ASN A 130 10.98 2.40 -25.23
N PHE A 131 12.26 2.40 -24.89
CA PHE A 131 13.00 1.18 -24.56
C PHE A 131 12.38 0.48 -23.35
N PHE A 132 12.21 1.18 -22.22
CA PHE A 132 11.66 0.55 -21.02
C PHE A 132 10.17 0.21 -21.16
N ALA A 133 9.37 0.98 -21.90
CA ALA A 133 7.99 0.62 -22.23
C ALA A 133 7.91 -0.71 -22.99
N ALA A 134 8.82 -0.94 -23.94
CA ALA A 134 8.91 -2.19 -24.69
C ALA A 134 9.33 -3.35 -23.77
N ARG A 135 10.42 -3.19 -23.00
CA ARG A 135 10.93 -4.23 -22.10
C ARG A 135 9.96 -4.60 -20.97
N ILE A 136 9.29 -3.63 -20.36
CA ILE A 136 8.26 -3.91 -19.35
C ILE A 136 7.07 -4.66 -19.96
N SER A 137 6.70 -4.36 -21.22
CA SER A 137 5.66 -5.13 -21.90
C SER A 137 6.05 -6.60 -22.07
N GLU A 138 7.32 -6.85 -22.42
CA GLU A 138 7.87 -8.21 -22.55
C GLU A 138 7.93 -8.91 -21.20
N ASP A 139 8.37 -8.22 -20.14
CA ASP A 139 8.38 -8.77 -18.77
C ASP A 139 6.98 -9.20 -18.34
N PHE A 140 5.95 -8.36 -18.56
CA PHE A 140 4.58 -8.73 -18.21
C PHE A 140 4.03 -9.92 -19.03
N LYS A 141 4.44 -10.05 -20.29
CA LYS A 141 4.13 -11.25 -21.10
C LYS A 141 4.84 -12.49 -20.55
N ARG A 142 6.11 -12.36 -20.18
CA ARG A 142 6.91 -13.43 -19.53
C ARG A 142 6.37 -13.80 -18.15
N MET A 143 5.69 -12.89 -17.46
CA MET A 143 4.97 -13.18 -16.21
C MET A 143 3.61 -13.87 -16.42
N GLY A 144 3.19 -14.06 -17.68
CA GLY A 144 1.92 -14.68 -18.03
C GLY A 144 0.69 -13.85 -17.63
N TYR A 145 0.81 -12.52 -17.56
CA TYR A 145 -0.33 -11.67 -17.21
C TYR A 145 -1.38 -11.65 -18.34
N SER A 146 -2.65 -11.76 -17.95
CA SER A 146 -3.82 -11.87 -18.81
C SER A 146 -4.29 -10.51 -19.35
N ILE A 147 -3.36 -9.80 -19.99
CA ILE A 147 -3.53 -8.41 -20.47
C ILE A 147 -4.00 -8.38 -21.93
N ASP A 148 -4.99 -7.53 -22.24
CA ASP A 148 -5.33 -7.13 -23.61
C ASP A 148 -4.32 -6.08 -24.11
N TRP A 149 -3.35 -6.53 -24.89
CA TRP A 149 -2.25 -5.69 -25.37
C TRP A 149 -2.64 -4.75 -26.53
N ARG A 150 -3.80 -4.93 -27.17
CA ARG A 150 -4.27 -4.06 -28.25
C ARG A 150 -4.58 -2.66 -27.75
N ARG A 151 -4.91 -2.55 -26.46
CA ARG A 151 -5.28 -1.32 -25.75
C ARG A 151 -4.07 -0.60 -25.13
N LYS A 152 -2.84 -1.03 -25.46
CA LYS A 152 -1.58 -0.38 -25.05
C LYS A 152 -1.46 1.03 -25.64
N PHE A 153 -0.97 1.97 -24.84
CA PHE A 153 -0.50 3.29 -25.26
C PHE A 153 0.55 3.81 -24.26
N ASN A 154 1.16 4.95 -24.55
CA ASN A 154 1.95 5.73 -23.59
C ASN A 154 1.46 7.19 -23.50
N THR A 155 1.82 7.87 -22.41
CA THR A 155 1.26 9.20 -22.10
C THR A 155 1.85 10.35 -22.94
N THR A 156 2.81 10.07 -23.81
CA THR A 156 3.34 11.06 -24.76
C THR A 156 2.72 10.97 -26.15
N GLU A 157 1.89 9.94 -26.41
CA GLU A 157 1.25 9.75 -27.72
C GLU A 157 0.29 10.90 -28.07
N PRO A 158 0.26 11.36 -29.34
CA PRO A 158 -0.63 12.46 -29.75
C PRO A 158 -2.12 12.22 -29.45
N VAL A 159 -2.56 10.96 -29.57
CA VAL A 159 -3.93 10.53 -29.23
C VAL A 159 -4.23 10.74 -27.74
N TYR A 160 -3.27 10.43 -26.87
CA TYR A 160 -3.40 10.64 -25.43
C TYR A 160 -3.37 12.14 -25.08
N ASN A 161 -2.52 12.90 -25.74
CA ASN A 161 -2.43 14.36 -25.53
C ASN A 161 -3.77 15.05 -25.83
N LYS A 162 -4.48 14.64 -26.89
CA LYS A 162 -5.82 15.17 -27.19
C LYS A 162 -6.86 14.86 -26.10
N PHE A 163 -6.77 13.67 -25.52
CA PHE A 163 -7.61 13.28 -24.39
C PHE A 163 -7.33 14.13 -23.13
N ILE A 164 -6.06 14.37 -22.81
CA ILE A 164 -5.67 15.19 -21.67
C ILE A 164 -6.03 16.68 -21.88
N GLU A 165 -5.90 17.20 -23.10
CA GLU A 165 -6.40 18.53 -23.46
C GLU A 165 -7.92 18.65 -23.15
N TRP A 166 -8.72 17.65 -23.53
CA TRP A 166 -10.16 17.60 -23.23
C TRP A 166 -10.42 17.57 -21.71
N GLN A 167 -9.74 16.68 -20.98
CA GLN A 167 -9.88 16.57 -19.53
C GLN A 167 -9.64 17.92 -18.84
N PHE A 168 -8.55 18.60 -19.18
CA PHE A 168 -8.19 19.87 -18.55
C PHE A 168 -9.15 21.00 -18.88
N LYS A 169 -9.73 21.02 -20.09
CA LYS A 169 -10.81 21.94 -20.44
C LYS A 169 -12.04 21.73 -19.57
N LYS A 170 -12.46 20.48 -19.33
CA LYS A 170 -13.60 20.20 -18.42
C LYS A 170 -13.37 20.65 -16.99
N LEU A 171 -12.13 20.59 -16.51
CA LEU A 171 -11.76 21.14 -15.19
C LEU A 171 -11.71 22.67 -15.21
N TYR A 172 -11.20 23.27 -16.29
CA TYR A 172 -11.14 24.71 -16.45
C TYR A 172 -12.55 25.33 -16.47
N ASP A 173 -13.49 24.73 -17.20
CA ASP A 173 -14.89 25.15 -17.27
C ASP A 173 -15.60 25.12 -15.91
N LYS A 174 -15.12 24.29 -14.96
CA LYS A 174 -15.60 24.21 -13.58
C LYS A 174 -14.94 25.22 -12.64
N GLY A 175 -14.01 26.04 -13.14
CA GLY A 175 -13.33 27.09 -12.37
C GLY A 175 -12.30 26.59 -11.36
N VAL A 176 -11.86 25.33 -11.46
CA VAL A 176 -10.91 24.71 -10.53
C VAL A 176 -9.46 24.78 -10.99
N ILE A 177 -9.19 25.23 -12.21
CA ILE A 177 -7.83 25.50 -12.68
C ILE A 177 -7.48 26.95 -12.34
N LYS A 178 -6.56 27.14 -11.39
CA LYS A 178 -6.19 28.45 -10.85
C LYS A 178 -4.70 28.72 -11.00
N LYS A 179 -4.33 30.00 -10.99
CA LYS A 179 -2.94 30.46 -11.02
C LYS A 179 -2.61 31.11 -9.68
N GLY A 180 -1.42 30.85 -9.14
CA GLY A 180 -1.02 31.41 -7.85
C GLY A 180 0.47 31.25 -7.57
N LYS A 181 0.85 31.68 -6.36
CA LYS A 181 2.22 31.57 -5.86
C LYS A 181 2.49 30.16 -5.34
N TYR A 182 3.61 29.55 -5.73
CA TYR A 182 4.01 28.23 -5.22
C TYR A 182 5.48 28.20 -4.80
N PRO A 183 5.79 27.85 -3.54
CA PRO A 183 7.17 27.67 -3.13
C PRO A 183 7.72 26.34 -3.66
N ILE A 184 8.91 26.39 -4.23
CA ILE A 184 9.64 25.26 -4.81
C ILE A 184 11.08 25.25 -4.31
N THR A 185 11.66 24.07 -4.25
CA THR A 185 13.11 23.91 -4.14
C THR A 185 13.78 24.40 -5.44
N TYR A 186 14.81 25.23 -5.31
CA TYR A 186 15.48 25.92 -6.42
C TYR A 186 16.98 25.98 -6.20
N SER A 187 17.76 25.95 -7.28
CA SER A 187 19.19 26.25 -7.29
C SER A 187 19.44 27.51 -8.11
N ILE A 188 20.03 28.53 -7.48
CA ILE A 188 20.36 29.80 -8.16
C ILE A 188 21.41 29.57 -9.25
N VAL A 189 22.42 28.75 -8.94
CA VAL A 189 23.54 28.48 -9.86
C VAL A 189 23.08 27.69 -11.08
N ASP A 190 22.17 26.72 -10.87
CA ASP A 190 21.61 25.90 -11.95
C ASP A 190 20.43 26.59 -12.66
N ASP A 191 20.03 27.78 -12.21
CA ASP A 191 18.88 28.57 -12.66
C ASP A 191 17.63 27.72 -12.93
N SER A 192 17.32 26.81 -12.00
CA SER A 192 16.22 25.88 -12.17
C SER A 192 15.65 25.35 -10.85
N ALA A 193 14.38 24.93 -10.92
CA ALA A 193 13.73 24.15 -9.88
C ALA A 193 14.44 22.79 -9.76
N VAL A 194 14.70 22.35 -8.53
CA VAL A 194 15.39 21.09 -8.24
C VAL A 194 14.44 20.13 -7.56
N GLY A 195 14.26 18.93 -8.12
CA GLY A 195 13.43 17.86 -7.55
C GLY A 195 14.20 16.99 -6.56
N GLU A 196 13.52 16.03 -5.94
CA GLU A 196 14.13 15.06 -5.00
C GLU A 196 15.32 14.31 -5.63
N ASP A 197 15.23 13.99 -6.93
CA ASP A 197 16.27 13.28 -7.66
C ASP A 197 17.51 14.15 -7.94
N ASP A 198 17.35 15.47 -8.00
CA ASP A 198 18.43 16.44 -8.28
C ASP A 198 19.24 16.79 -7.02
N ILE A 199 18.69 16.51 -5.83
CA ILE A 199 19.26 16.84 -4.53
C ILE A 199 20.15 15.69 -4.03
N GLU A 200 21.34 16.02 -3.53
CA GLU A 200 22.23 15.04 -2.92
C GLU A 200 21.58 14.42 -1.65
N GLY A 201 21.50 13.09 -1.64
CA GLY A 201 20.83 12.32 -0.60
C GLY A 201 19.30 12.49 -0.56
N GLY A 202 18.68 13.21 -1.50
CA GLY A 202 17.23 13.48 -1.55
C GLY A 202 16.35 12.23 -1.64
N ASP A 203 16.88 11.14 -2.19
CA ASP A 203 16.26 9.82 -2.27
C ASP A 203 16.23 9.07 -0.93
N THR A 204 17.08 9.47 0.02
CA THR A 204 17.17 8.90 1.37
C THR A 204 16.53 9.79 2.43
N GLU A 205 16.81 11.09 2.40
CA GLU A 205 16.30 12.10 3.32
C GLU A 205 15.73 13.27 2.52
N LYS A 206 14.39 13.27 2.40
CA LYS A 206 13.64 14.27 1.65
C LYS A 206 13.88 15.68 2.19
N VAL A 207 14.09 16.62 1.28
CA VAL A 207 14.12 18.05 1.60
C VAL A 207 12.71 18.59 1.42
N ALA A 208 12.08 19.03 2.50
CA ALA A 208 10.77 19.65 2.47
C ALA A 208 10.90 21.18 2.45
N VAL A 209 9.94 21.85 1.83
CA VAL A 209 9.75 23.29 2.00
C VAL A 209 9.02 23.52 3.33
N ILE A 210 9.62 24.34 4.19
CA ILE A 210 9.06 24.73 5.47
C ILE A 210 8.63 26.20 5.41
N GLU A 211 7.42 26.48 5.88
CA GLU A 211 6.93 27.85 6.08
C GLU A 211 7.30 28.35 7.48
N HIS A 212 8.20 29.33 7.56
CA HIS A 212 8.46 30.10 8.77
C HIS A 212 7.55 31.32 8.85
N THR A 213 7.20 31.69 10.08
CA THR A 213 6.57 32.98 10.37
C THR A 213 7.68 34.00 10.63
N ALA A 214 7.77 35.02 9.78
CA ALA A 214 8.77 36.09 9.85
C ALA A 214 8.18 37.28 10.63
N ILE A 215 8.46 37.35 11.93
CA ILE A 215 7.88 38.34 12.85
C ILE A 215 8.70 39.64 12.84
N LYS A 216 8.00 40.78 12.78
CA LYS A 216 8.58 42.12 12.71
C LYS A 216 8.81 42.69 14.11
N PHE A 217 10.04 43.12 14.40
CA PHE A 217 10.40 43.86 15.62
C PHE A 217 10.91 45.26 15.26
N LYS A 218 10.26 46.30 15.77
CA LYS A 218 10.50 47.68 15.35
C LYS A 218 11.73 48.29 16.04
N LEU A 219 12.66 48.82 15.25
CA LEU A 219 13.81 49.61 15.70
C LEU A 219 13.44 51.09 15.86
N ALA A 220 14.27 51.83 16.61
CA ALA A 220 14.08 53.26 16.86
C ALA A 220 14.14 54.12 15.58
N ASP A 221 14.88 53.69 14.55
CA ASP A 221 14.97 54.37 13.25
C ASP A 221 13.77 54.09 12.33
N GLY A 222 12.78 53.32 12.82
CA GLY A 222 11.58 52.94 12.07
C GLY A 222 11.73 51.70 11.19
N SER A 223 12.93 51.12 11.09
CA SER A 223 13.13 49.83 10.41
C SER A 223 12.69 48.64 11.27
N TYR A 224 12.58 47.46 10.68
CA TYR A 224 12.17 46.23 11.35
C TYR A 224 13.27 45.18 11.31
N LEU A 225 13.65 44.66 12.48
CA LEU A 225 14.46 43.46 12.59
C LEU A 225 13.52 42.24 12.49
N ILE A 226 13.75 41.36 11.52
CA ILE A 226 12.80 40.29 11.18
C ILE A 226 13.30 38.98 11.74
N ALA A 227 12.53 38.32 12.61
CA ALA A 227 12.89 37.04 13.20
C ALA A 227 12.02 35.90 12.66
N ALA A 228 12.63 34.81 12.20
CA ALA A 228 11.92 33.64 11.69
C ALA A 228 11.63 32.62 12.79
N THR A 229 10.40 32.08 12.83
CA THR A 229 9.99 31.04 13.80
C THR A 229 9.10 29.97 13.17
N LEU A 230 9.16 28.77 13.74
CA LEU A 230 8.20 27.68 13.49
C LEU A 230 7.13 27.59 14.57
N ARG A 231 7.21 28.43 15.60
CA ARG A 231 6.33 28.41 16.77
C ARG A 231 5.75 29.81 17.02
N PRO A 232 4.96 30.36 16.08
CA PRO A 232 4.42 31.71 16.20
C PRO A 232 3.58 31.92 17.47
N GLU A 233 2.98 30.86 18.01
CA GLU A 233 2.23 30.88 19.25
C GLU A 233 3.08 31.29 20.48
N THR A 234 4.41 31.22 20.38
CA THR A 234 5.29 31.57 21.50
C THR A 234 5.60 33.06 21.63
N ILE A 235 5.13 33.90 20.69
CA ILE A 235 5.42 35.35 20.66
C ILE A 235 5.03 36.08 21.96
N PHE A 236 4.00 35.60 22.67
CA PHE A 236 3.57 36.16 23.95
C PHE A 236 4.66 36.05 25.04
N GLY A 237 5.61 35.12 24.90
CA GLY A 237 6.68 34.85 25.85
C GLY A 237 8.02 35.51 25.52
N VAL A 238 8.10 36.38 24.51
CA VAL A 238 9.40 36.96 24.08
C VAL A 238 10.06 37.81 25.16
N THR A 239 11.37 37.61 25.36
CA THR A 239 12.19 38.36 26.33
C THR A 239 13.28 39.21 25.68
N ASN A 240 13.85 38.75 24.57
CA ASN A 240 14.94 39.39 23.83
C ASN A 240 14.98 38.88 22.39
N LEU A 241 15.85 39.45 21.55
CA LEU A 241 16.25 38.86 20.27
C LEU A 241 17.68 38.35 20.34
N TRP A 242 17.99 37.38 19.51
CA TRP A 242 19.31 36.81 19.28
C TRP A 242 19.81 37.19 17.91
N ILE A 243 21.06 37.66 17.86
CA ILE A 243 21.75 37.99 16.61
C ILE A 243 23.21 37.50 16.67
N ASN A 244 23.74 37.03 15.54
CA ASN A 244 25.15 36.65 15.46
C ASN A 244 25.99 37.91 15.19
N PRO A 245 26.86 38.35 16.13
CA PRO A 245 27.61 39.59 15.96
C PRO A 245 28.65 39.52 14.83
N ALA A 246 29.08 38.32 14.44
CA ALA A 246 30.07 38.11 13.38
C ALA A 246 29.47 38.01 11.97
N ALA A 247 28.15 37.80 11.87
CA ALA A 247 27.46 37.68 10.59
C ALA A 247 27.18 39.05 9.95
N ARG A 248 26.94 39.04 8.63
CA ARG A 248 26.57 40.22 7.84
C ARG A 248 25.05 40.33 7.70
N TYR A 249 24.52 41.51 7.97
CA TYR A 249 23.11 41.84 7.85
C TYR A 249 22.93 42.96 6.85
N VAL A 250 21.78 42.97 6.18
CA VAL A 250 21.45 43.97 5.17
C VAL A 250 20.16 44.69 5.52
N LYS A 251 20.09 45.99 5.17
CA LYS A 251 18.81 46.70 5.11
C LYS A 251 18.25 46.56 3.70
N LEU A 252 17.02 46.08 3.62
CA LEU A 252 16.30 45.92 2.37
C LEU A 252 14.94 46.62 2.42
N LYS A 253 14.46 47.03 1.25
CA LYS A 253 13.07 47.46 1.05
C LYS A 253 12.22 46.21 0.76
N ALA A 254 11.14 46.05 1.51
CA ALA A 254 10.10 45.05 1.27
C ALA A 254 8.76 45.79 1.18
N GLY A 255 8.34 46.12 -0.05
CA GLY A 255 7.31 47.12 -0.28
C GLY A 255 7.70 48.48 0.31
N ASP A 256 6.81 49.06 1.12
CA ASP A 256 7.06 50.35 1.79
C ASP A 256 7.94 50.24 3.05
N GLU A 257 8.08 49.04 3.61
CA GLU A 257 8.81 48.80 4.86
C GLU A 257 10.32 48.61 4.63
N THR A 258 11.11 48.97 5.65
CA THR A 258 12.55 48.71 5.67
C THR A 258 12.83 47.56 6.64
N TRP A 259 13.35 46.46 6.13
CA TRP A 259 13.64 45.25 6.91
C TRP A 259 15.14 45.04 7.08
N VAL A 260 15.51 44.38 8.16
CA VAL A 260 16.87 43.98 8.49
C VAL A 260 16.90 42.46 8.69
N VAL A 261 17.71 41.79 7.86
CA VAL A 261 17.90 40.32 7.82
C VAL A 261 19.35 39.99 7.49
N SER A 262 19.77 38.74 7.63
CA SER A 262 21.09 38.29 7.16
C SER A 262 21.21 38.46 5.63
N LYS A 263 22.45 38.51 5.15
CA LYS A 263 22.73 38.61 3.71
C LYS A 263 22.18 37.41 2.93
N GLU A 264 22.31 36.22 3.50
CA GLU A 264 21.84 34.95 2.96
C GLU A 264 20.31 34.92 2.91
N ALA A 265 19.64 35.42 3.95
CA ALA A 265 18.19 35.55 3.96
C ALA A 265 17.69 36.54 2.91
N ALA A 266 18.41 37.64 2.66
CA ALA A 266 18.03 38.60 1.62
C ALA A 266 18.12 38.00 0.21
N GLU A 267 19.12 37.16 -0.07
CA GLU A 267 19.22 36.41 -1.33
C GLU A 267 18.01 35.47 -1.52
N LYS A 268 17.65 34.73 -0.47
CA LYS A 268 16.44 33.87 -0.47
C LYS A 268 15.17 34.69 -0.65
N MET A 269 15.01 35.81 0.09
CA MET A 269 13.84 36.68 -0.01
C MET A 269 13.66 37.26 -1.41
N GLY A 270 14.74 37.59 -2.12
CA GLY A 270 14.69 38.09 -3.49
C GLY A 270 14.05 37.13 -4.50
N LEU A 271 13.98 35.84 -4.17
CA LEU A 271 13.32 34.81 -4.97
C LEU A 271 11.94 34.40 -4.42
N GLN A 272 11.56 34.89 -3.24
CA GLN A 272 10.31 34.55 -2.57
C GLN A 272 9.29 35.69 -2.56
N LYS A 273 9.77 36.94 -2.58
CA LYS A 273 8.97 38.15 -2.47
C LYS A 273 9.23 39.08 -3.65
N ASP A 274 8.20 39.83 -4.02
CA ASP A 274 8.30 40.87 -5.02
C ASP A 274 8.97 42.12 -4.41
N GLU A 275 9.64 42.92 -5.24
CA GLU A 275 10.15 44.27 -4.88
C GLU A 275 11.21 44.32 -3.75
N ILE A 276 12.02 43.26 -3.60
CA ILE A 276 13.15 43.28 -2.65
C ILE A 276 14.33 44.06 -3.24
N THR A 277 14.72 45.16 -2.59
CA THR A 277 15.93 45.91 -2.95
C THR A 277 16.82 46.11 -1.74
N VAL A 278 18.04 45.56 -1.79
CA VAL A 278 19.07 45.78 -0.77
C VAL A 278 19.76 47.12 -1.02
N PHE A 279 19.93 47.94 0.02
CA PHE A 279 20.53 49.27 -0.11
C PHE A 279 21.59 49.61 0.96
N ASP A 280 21.76 48.79 1.99
CA ASP A 280 22.78 48.96 3.03
C ASP A 280 23.23 47.60 3.59
N GLU A 281 24.48 47.49 4.04
CA GLU A 281 25.07 46.26 4.62
C GLU A 281 25.88 46.62 5.87
N THR A 282 25.67 45.91 6.97
CA THR A 282 26.30 46.16 8.28
C THR A 282 26.64 44.84 8.99
N GLU A 283 27.51 44.89 9.99
CA GLU A 283 27.80 43.76 10.87
C GLU A 283 26.72 43.61 11.95
N GLY A 284 26.45 42.38 12.37
CA GLY A 284 25.46 42.07 13.42
C GLY A 284 25.76 42.74 14.75
N SER A 285 27.04 42.98 15.04
CA SER A 285 27.53 43.70 16.22
C SER A 285 26.88 45.08 16.42
N VAL A 286 26.45 45.74 15.33
CA VAL A 286 25.79 47.06 15.36
C VAL A 286 24.39 47.00 15.97
N PHE A 287 23.75 45.83 16.02
CA PHE A 287 22.43 45.67 16.62
C PHE A 287 22.48 45.22 18.07
N VAL A 288 23.59 44.62 18.51
CA VAL A 288 23.76 44.17 19.90
C VAL A 288 23.60 45.35 20.87
N GLY A 289 22.79 45.17 21.89
CA GLY A 289 22.46 46.18 22.90
C GLY A 289 21.38 47.19 22.47
N LYS A 290 20.90 47.17 21.22
CA LYS A 290 19.74 47.98 20.82
C LYS A 290 18.47 47.42 21.43
N ILE A 291 17.50 48.31 21.64
CA ILE A 291 16.14 47.97 22.04
C ILE A 291 15.26 47.92 20.78
N VAL A 292 14.47 46.85 20.68
CA VAL A 292 13.42 46.70 19.67
C VAL A 292 12.07 46.58 20.34
N LYS A 293 11.02 46.99 19.64
CA LYS A 293 9.64 46.91 20.10
C LYS A 293 8.91 45.77 19.37
N GLU A 294 8.38 44.81 20.13
CA GLU A 294 7.45 43.81 19.58
C GLU A 294 6.06 44.42 19.35
N LEU A 295 5.32 43.92 18.37
CA LEU A 295 4.11 44.59 17.87
C LEU A 295 2.79 44.05 18.44
N VAL A 296 2.81 42.98 19.23
CA VAL A 296 1.64 42.35 19.87
C VAL A 296 1.23 43.13 21.12
N TYR A 297 2.11 43.26 22.11
CA TYR A 297 1.84 44.01 23.35
C TYR A 297 2.66 45.30 23.45
N GLY A 298 3.51 45.59 22.46
CA GLY A 298 4.34 46.79 22.48
C GLY A 298 5.51 46.73 23.45
N ARG A 299 5.93 45.54 23.92
CA ARG A 299 7.06 45.38 24.83
C ARG A 299 8.36 45.81 24.16
N GLU A 300 9.21 46.47 24.95
CA GLU A 300 10.57 46.81 24.55
C GLU A 300 11.51 45.71 25.06
N VAL A 301 12.23 45.08 24.12
CA VAL A 301 13.12 43.95 24.40
C VAL A 301 14.50 44.20 23.79
N PRO A 302 15.60 43.78 24.46
CA PRO A 302 16.94 44.01 23.95
C PRO A 302 17.33 42.99 22.86
N VAL A 303 18.27 43.39 22.01
CA VAL A 303 18.97 42.49 21.08
C VAL A 303 20.27 42.04 21.73
N LEU A 304 20.43 40.73 21.93
CA LEU A 304 21.57 40.11 22.60
C LEU A 304 22.40 39.28 21.60
N PRO A 305 23.72 39.12 21.85
CA PRO A 305 24.59 38.35 20.97
C PRO A 305 24.39 36.84 21.20
N ALA A 306 24.38 36.06 20.12
CA ALA A 306 24.31 34.61 20.18
C ALA A 306 25.12 33.97 19.04
N SER A 307 26.08 33.11 19.37
CA SER A 307 26.90 32.40 18.37
C SER A 307 26.18 31.21 17.74
N PHE A 308 25.08 30.73 18.33
CA PHE A 308 24.29 29.62 17.78
C PHE A 308 23.33 30.06 16.65
N VAL A 309 23.16 31.36 16.43
CA VAL A 309 22.32 31.87 15.34
C VAL A 309 23.07 31.71 14.01
N ASP A 310 22.55 30.82 13.17
CA ASP A 310 23.05 30.56 11.82
C ASP A 310 22.47 31.59 10.83
N GLU A 311 23.35 32.37 10.19
CA GLU A 311 22.95 33.40 9.24
C GLU A 311 22.25 32.86 7.98
N ASP A 312 22.47 31.57 7.66
CA ASP A 312 21.87 30.89 6.52
C ASP A 312 20.63 30.06 6.89
N VAL A 313 20.09 30.21 8.09
CA VAL A 313 18.82 29.57 8.49
C VAL A 313 17.80 30.63 8.89
N GLY A 314 16.64 30.61 8.23
CA GLY A 314 15.61 31.62 8.46
C GLY A 314 16.08 33.00 8.03
N THR A 315 15.87 34.01 8.88
CA THR A 315 16.28 35.40 8.61
C THR A 315 17.64 35.78 9.22
N GLY A 316 18.33 34.82 9.86
CA GLY A 316 19.51 35.10 10.67
C GLY A 316 19.23 35.88 11.96
N VAL A 317 17.96 36.02 12.36
CA VAL A 317 17.54 36.61 13.63
C VAL A 317 16.52 35.68 14.28
N VAL A 318 16.67 35.45 15.58
CA VAL A 318 15.77 34.60 16.37
C VAL A 318 15.20 35.44 17.51
N TYR A 319 13.90 35.35 17.78
CA TYR A 319 13.36 35.93 19.02
C TYR A 319 13.38 34.86 20.11
N SER A 320 13.75 35.29 21.31
CA SER A 320 14.02 34.43 22.45
C SER A 320 12.78 34.21 23.30
N VAL A 321 12.44 32.95 23.57
CA VAL A 321 11.40 32.53 24.52
C VAL A 321 11.98 31.52 25.53
N PRO A 322 12.76 31.99 26.51
CA PRO A 322 13.52 31.14 27.44
C PRO A 322 12.69 30.14 28.24
N ALA A 323 11.38 30.40 28.43
CA ALA A 323 10.51 29.49 29.16
C ALA A 323 10.12 28.23 28.36
N HIS A 324 10.29 28.26 27.03
CA HIS A 324 9.77 27.26 26.10
C HIS A 324 10.80 26.76 25.07
N ALA A 325 11.96 27.40 24.96
CA ALA A 325 13.09 26.95 24.14
C ALA A 325 14.37 26.74 24.99
N PRO A 326 14.92 25.51 25.07
CA PRO A 326 16.14 25.22 25.84
C PRO A 326 17.38 26.02 25.40
N TYR A 327 17.56 26.24 24.09
CA TYR A 327 18.64 27.09 23.57
C TYR A 327 18.56 28.51 24.14
N ASP A 328 17.38 29.11 24.15
CA ASP A 328 17.15 30.46 24.67
C ASP A 328 17.41 30.54 26.17
N TYR A 329 17.00 29.51 26.93
CA TYR A 329 17.23 29.43 28.37
C TYR A 329 18.72 29.43 28.70
N ILE A 330 19.50 28.53 28.10
CA ILE A 330 20.93 28.42 28.37
C ILE A 330 21.70 29.64 27.88
N ALA A 331 21.37 30.16 26.70
CA ALA A 331 22.00 31.38 26.19
C ALA A 331 21.74 32.59 27.10
N LEU A 332 20.52 32.71 27.64
CA LEU A 332 20.20 33.77 28.59
C LEU A 332 20.95 33.61 29.92
N GLU A 333 21.00 32.40 30.47
CA GLU A 333 21.74 32.10 31.71
C GLU A 333 23.25 32.32 31.56
N ASP A 334 23.83 31.99 30.41
CA ASP A 334 25.24 32.23 30.14
C ASP A 334 25.56 33.74 30.10
N ILE A 335 24.70 34.56 29.50
CA ILE A 335 24.89 36.01 29.49
C ILE A 335 24.69 36.62 30.88
N LYS A 336 23.71 36.15 31.67
CA LYS A 336 23.51 36.57 33.07
C LYS A 336 24.74 36.30 33.96
N LYS A 337 25.57 35.31 33.63
CA LYS A 337 26.85 35.08 34.33
C LYS A 337 27.91 36.15 34.00
N SER A 338 27.87 36.71 32.79
CA SER A 338 28.85 37.70 32.31
C SER A 338 28.43 39.16 32.49
N GLU A 339 27.14 39.45 32.53
CA GLU A 339 26.57 40.80 32.57
C GLU A 339 25.40 40.87 33.58
N SER A 340 25.17 42.05 34.19
CA SER A 340 24.03 42.27 35.07
C SER A 340 22.75 42.53 34.26
N LEU A 341 22.10 41.45 33.81
CA LEU A 341 20.82 41.48 33.08
C LEU A 341 19.65 41.02 33.97
N GLU A 342 18.61 41.85 34.06
CA GLU A 342 17.36 41.56 34.78
C GLU A 342 16.27 41.04 33.83
N LEU A 343 16.53 39.97 33.07
CA LEU A 343 15.56 39.34 32.17
C LEU A 343 15.10 37.98 32.71
N GLU A 344 13.81 37.82 32.98
CA GLU A 344 13.25 36.57 33.48
C GLU A 344 12.39 35.85 32.42
N PRO A 345 12.45 34.49 32.36
CA PRO A 345 11.61 33.71 31.46
C PRO A 345 10.11 33.97 31.65
N ILE A 346 9.39 34.22 30.56
CA ILE A 346 7.94 34.44 30.59
C ILE A 346 7.23 33.14 30.20
N LYS A 347 6.77 32.38 31.20
CA LYS A 347 5.94 31.19 30.97
C LYS A 347 4.56 31.56 30.42
N ILE A 348 4.23 31.03 29.25
CA ILE A 348 2.97 31.22 28.51
C ILE A 348 2.25 29.90 28.19
N ILE A 349 2.93 28.76 28.28
CA ILE A 349 2.36 27.42 28.09
C ILE A 349 2.39 26.68 29.43
N ASP A 350 1.22 26.20 29.87
CA ASP A 350 1.09 25.34 31.02
C ASP A 350 1.07 23.87 30.58
N ILE A 351 1.92 23.07 31.23
CA ILE A 351 2.04 21.63 31.06
C ILE A 351 1.94 21.01 32.44
N GLU A 352 1.07 20.00 32.60
CA GLU A 352 0.93 19.29 33.86
C GLU A 352 2.26 18.64 34.26
N GLY A 353 2.72 18.94 35.47
CA GLY A 353 3.96 18.40 36.04
C GLY A 353 5.23 19.23 35.79
N TYR A 354 5.14 20.37 35.08
CA TYR A 354 6.28 21.28 34.89
C TYR A 354 5.98 22.68 35.45
N GLU A 355 6.89 23.20 36.27
CA GLU A 355 6.88 24.59 36.71
C GLU A 355 7.52 25.48 35.64
N LEU A 356 8.73 25.15 35.19
CA LEU A 356 9.42 25.80 34.06
C LEU A 356 10.08 24.73 33.17
N PRO A 357 9.44 24.32 32.06
CA PRO A 357 9.86 23.13 31.29
C PRO A 357 11.31 23.15 30.84
N THR A 358 11.81 24.29 30.35
CA THR A 358 13.17 24.45 29.82
C THR A 358 14.25 24.36 30.90
N LYS A 359 14.00 24.94 32.08
CA LYS A 359 14.92 24.84 33.21
C LYS A 359 15.04 23.41 33.69
N GLU A 360 13.91 22.75 33.91
CA GLU A 360 13.86 21.38 34.42
C GLU A 360 14.50 20.37 33.46
N ILE A 361 14.29 20.50 32.13
CA ILE A 361 14.93 19.61 31.16
C ILE A 361 16.45 19.83 31.11
N CYS A 362 16.91 21.08 31.12
CA CYS A 362 18.32 21.40 31.08
C CYS A 362 19.04 20.90 32.35
N GLU A 363 18.44 21.09 33.53
CA GLU A 363 18.96 20.55 34.80
C GLU A 363 18.96 19.02 34.79
N ARG A 364 17.88 18.38 34.33
CA ARG A 364 17.77 16.91 34.26
C ARG A 364 18.80 16.29 33.32
N MET A 365 19.12 16.96 32.22
CA MET A 365 20.11 16.52 31.23
C MET A 365 21.53 16.99 31.57
N GLY A 366 21.72 17.83 32.59
CA GLY A 366 23.02 18.39 32.97
C GLY A 366 23.63 19.24 31.86
N ILE A 367 22.84 20.14 31.27
CA ILE A 367 23.24 21.07 30.21
C ILE A 367 23.56 22.41 30.84
N GLU A 368 24.79 22.90 30.64
CA GLU A 368 25.29 24.14 31.26
C GLU A 368 25.83 25.18 30.27
N SER A 369 25.88 24.85 28.97
CA SER A 369 26.50 25.70 27.93
C SER A 369 25.76 25.66 26.61
N GLN A 370 25.73 26.80 25.92
CA GLN A 370 25.13 26.98 24.59
C GLN A 370 25.73 26.11 23.46
N THR A 371 26.92 25.53 23.65
CA THR A 371 27.58 24.67 22.66
C THR A 371 27.30 23.17 22.87
N ASP A 372 26.46 22.80 23.83
CA ASP A 372 26.16 21.40 24.14
C ASP A 372 25.21 20.79 23.10
N GLU A 373 25.66 19.75 22.39
CA GLU A 373 24.87 19.07 21.36
C GLU A 373 23.54 18.50 21.89
N ARG A 374 23.43 18.24 23.20
CA ARG A 374 22.21 17.71 23.84
C ARG A 374 21.06 18.71 23.86
N LEU A 375 21.31 19.99 23.57
CA LEU A 375 20.27 21.03 23.47
C LEU A 375 19.25 20.74 22.37
N GLU A 376 19.68 20.12 21.27
CA GLU A 376 18.77 19.74 20.18
C GLU A 376 17.73 18.72 20.65
N GLU A 377 18.18 17.69 21.38
CA GLU A 377 17.30 16.66 21.93
C GLU A 377 16.38 17.23 23.02
N ALA A 378 16.92 18.08 23.91
CA ALA A 378 16.11 18.79 24.91
C ALA A 378 14.98 19.61 24.26
N THR A 379 15.29 20.30 23.16
CA THR A 379 14.32 21.10 22.40
C THR A 379 13.23 20.23 21.78
N LYS A 380 13.61 19.10 21.17
CA LYS A 380 12.64 18.12 20.61
C LYS A 380 11.69 17.58 21.67
N ILE A 381 12.20 17.25 22.87
CA ILE A 381 11.38 16.75 23.98
C ILE A 381 10.36 17.81 24.42
N ILE A 382 10.80 19.04 24.69
CA ILE A 382 9.91 20.12 25.15
C ILE A 382 8.87 20.47 24.08
N TYR A 383 9.28 20.61 22.83
CA TYR A 383 8.36 20.95 21.75
C TYR A 383 7.29 19.87 21.55
N LYS A 384 7.67 18.59 21.68
CA LYS A 384 6.73 17.47 21.62
C LYS A 384 5.77 17.50 22.82
N ASP A 385 6.29 17.67 24.02
CA ASP A 385 5.48 17.72 25.24
C ASP A 385 4.46 18.87 25.20
N GLU A 386 4.90 20.07 24.80
CA GLU A 386 4.05 21.25 24.65
C GLU A 386 3.00 21.08 23.56
N PHE A 387 3.36 20.47 22.43
CA PHE A 387 2.41 20.24 21.34
C PHE A 387 1.25 19.34 21.76
N TYR A 388 1.53 18.21 22.43
CA TYR A 388 0.50 17.23 22.79
C TYR A 388 -0.26 17.57 24.08
N ARG A 389 0.40 18.21 25.06
CA ARG A 389 -0.15 18.43 26.41
C ARG A 389 -0.27 19.90 26.82
N GLY A 390 0.38 20.80 26.10
CA GLY A 390 0.45 22.22 26.45
C GLY A 390 -0.85 22.97 26.18
N VAL A 391 -1.18 23.88 27.10
CA VAL A 391 -2.31 24.81 27.00
C VAL A 391 -1.79 26.23 27.18
N LEU A 392 -2.21 27.16 26.32
CA LEU A 392 -1.87 28.58 26.46
C LEU A 392 -2.53 29.16 27.71
N ASN A 393 -1.77 29.90 28.51
CA ASN A 393 -2.27 30.52 29.74
C ASN A 393 -2.81 31.95 29.51
N GLU A 394 -3.32 32.56 30.57
CA GLU A 394 -3.97 33.88 30.55
C GLU A 394 -3.10 35.02 29.98
N LYS A 395 -1.77 34.87 29.90
CA LYS A 395 -0.88 35.87 29.28
C LYS A 395 -1.01 35.94 27.75
N CYS A 396 -1.71 34.98 27.14
CA CYS A 396 -1.92 34.92 25.69
C CYS A 396 -3.22 35.62 25.25
N GLY A 397 -3.92 36.29 26.16
CA GLY A 397 -5.09 37.10 25.84
C GLY A 397 -6.24 36.25 25.29
N GLU A 398 -6.74 36.60 24.10
CA GLU A 398 -7.86 35.91 23.46
C GLU A 398 -7.58 34.44 23.11
N PHE A 399 -6.30 34.05 23.06
CA PHE A 399 -5.87 32.67 22.77
C PHE A 399 -5.67 31.81 24.03
N ALA A 400 -6.00 32.33 25.22
CA ALA A 400 -5.87 31.59 26.46
C ALA A 400 -6.80 30.36 26.52
N ASN A 401 -6.39 29.34 27.28
CA ASN A 401 -7.13 28.10 27.51
C ASN A 401 -7.33 27.21 26.27
N VAL A 402 -6.56 27.43 25.20
CA VAL A 402 -6.56 26.60 23.98
C VAL A 402 -5.30 25.72 23.95
N LYS A 403 -5.43 24.49 23.46
CA LYS A 403 -4.30 23.56 23.28
C LYS A 403 -3.39 24.00 22.13
N ILE A 404 -2.09 23.76 22.28
CA ILE A 404 -1.09 24.12 21.27
C ILE A 404 -1.35 23.42 19.92
N ALA A 405 -1.75 22.15 19.94
CA ALA A 405 -2.07 21.39 18.72
C ALA A 405 -3.19 22.02 17.87
N ASP A 406 -4.06 22.82 18.50
CA ASP A 406 -5.27 23.36 17.87
C ASP A 406 -5.13 24.84 17.48
N ILE A 407 -4.14 25.58 18.03
CA ILE A 407 -4.08 27.05 17.94
C ILE A 407 -2.94 27.62 17.09
N LYS A 408 -1.92 26.81 16.79
CA LYS A 408 -0.69 27.26 16.11
C LYS A 408 -0.97 28.02 14.80
N ASP A 409 -1.81 27.45 13.95
CA ASP A 409 -2.14 28.05 12.66
C ASP A 409 -3.06 29.28 12.81
N GLU A 410 -3.93 29.31 13.83
CA GLU A 410 -4.79 30.46 14.12
C GLU A 410 -3.98 31.69 14.54
N VAL A 411 -2.99 31.54 15.44
CA VAL A 411 -2.10 32.64 15.85
C VAL A 411 -1.24 33.11 14.67
N LYS A 412 -0.72 32.18 13.87
CA LYS A 412 0.03 32.50 12.65
C LYS A 412 -0.78 33.38 11.71
N ASP A 413 -2.03 33.00 11.45
CA ASP A 413 -2.91 33.72 10.53
C ASP A 413 -3.37 35.07 11.10
N TRP A 414 -3.56 35.16 12.42
CA TRP A 414 -3.81 36.42 13.12
C TRP A 414 -2.62 37.39 13.01
N LEU A 415 -1.39 36.93 13.29
CA LEU A 415 -0.18 37.75 13.17
C LEU A 415 0.02 38.31 11.75
N LYS A 416 -0.27 37.50 10.72
CA LYS A 416 -0.24 37.93 9.32
C LYS A 416 -1.30 38.99 9.03
N ARG A 417 -2.53 38.78 9.52
CA ARG A 417 -3.67 39.70 9.31
C ARG A 417 -3.42 41.08 9.91
N GLU A 418 -2.80 41.14 11.09
CA GLU A 418 -2.42 42.38 11.77
C GLU A 418 -1.14 43.02 11.21
N ASN A 419 -0.57 42.47 10.13
CA ASN A 419 0.69 42.91 9.52
C ASN A 419 1.90 42.89 10.49
N ILE A 420 1.84 42.04 11.52
CA ILE A 420 2.90 41.83 12.52
C ILE A 420 3.93 40.83 12.00
N ALA A 421 3.49 39.86 11.20
CA ALA A 421 4.35 38.86 10.61
C ALA A 421 4.08 38.70 9.11
N ASP A 422 5.05 38.12 8.43
CA ASP A 422 4.96 37.71 7.03
C ASP A 422 5.45 36.26 6.88
N VAL A 423 5.39 35.72 5.66
CA VAL A 423 5.87 34.39 5.31
C VAL A 423 7.33 34.46 4.84
N PHE A 424 8.12 33.51 5.32
CA PHE A 424 9.45 33.20 4.80
C PHE A 424 9.56 31.68 4.61
N TYR A 425 9.98 31.23 3.44
CA TYR A 425 10.15 29.81 3.17
C TYR A 425 11.61 29.39 3.31
N GLU A 426 11.83 28.20 3.87
CA GLU A 426 13.16 27.64 4.07
C GLU A 426 13.14 26.14 3.76
N THR A 427 14.29 25.57 3.40
CA THR A 427 14.42 24.11 3.28
C THR A 427 14.51 23.45 4.65
N SER A 428 13.92 22.25 4.80
CA SER A 428 13.91 21.52 6.07
C SER A 428 15.29 21.14 6.62
N ARG A 429 16.28 21.11 5.75
CA ARG A 429 17.70 20.94 6.06
C ARG A 429 18.51 21.70 5.01
N LYS A 430 19.75 22.07 5.35
CA LYS A 430 20.71 22.52 4.34
C LYS A 430 20.92 21.40 3.32
N ALA A 431 20.80 21.74 2.05
CA ALA A 431 20.85 20.79 0.96
C ALA A 431 21.63 21.37 -0.21
N VAL A 432 22.26 20.47 -0.96
CA VAL A 432 22.96 20.79 -2.20
C VAL A 432 22.43 19.90 -3.32
N THR A 433 22.51 20.38 -4.55
CA THR A 433 22.30 19.56 -5.73
C THR A 433 23.42 18.54 -5.84
N ARG A 434 23.23 17.48 -6.63
CA ARG A 434 24.30 16.52 -6.92
C ARG A 434 25.56 17.15 -7.55
N GLY A 435 25.42 18.36 -8.12
CA GLY A 435 26.54 19.16 -8.61
C GLY A 435 27.26 19.99 -7.54
N GLY A 436 26.83 19.91 -6.28
CA GLY A 436 27.37 20.67 -5.15
C GLY A 436 26.80 22.08 -4.98
N ASN A 437 25.75 22.46 -5.74
CA ASN A 437 25.17 23.80 -5.67
C ASN A 437 24.12 23.90 -4.56
N LYS A 438 24.06 25.04 -3.87
CA LYS A 438 23.11 25.25 -2.76
C LYS A 438 21.65 25.18 -3.24
N VAL A 439 20.82 24.47 -2.47
CA VAL A 439 19.37 24.38 -2.68
C VAL A 439 18.67 25.30 -1.69
N ILE A 440 17.78 26.15 -2.20
CA ILE A 440 16.98 27.09 -1.43
C ILE A 440 15.50 26.99 -1.83
N VAL A 441 14.65 27.82 -1.25
CA VAL A 441 13.25 27.95 -1.69
C VAL A 441 13.05 29.22 -2.51
N ALA A 442 12.48 29.07 -3.71
CA ALA A 442 11.98 30.16 -4.54
C ALA A 442 10.45 30.07 -4.65
N VAL A 443 9.77 31.20 -4.85
CA VAL A 443 8.31 31.24 -5.06
C VAL A 443 8.02 31.53 -6.52
N LEU A 444 7.50 30.53 -7.23
CA LEU A 444 6.98 30.72 -8.58
C LEU A 444 5.72 31.58 -8.51
N GLN A 445 5.74 32.77 -9.11
CA GLN A 445 4.61 33.70 -9.08
C GLN A 445 3.43 33.23 -9.95
N ASP A 446 3.71 32.39 -10.96
CA ASP A 446 2.81 32.06 -12.05
C ASP A 446 2.48 30.55 -12.14
N GLN A 447 2.50 29.82 -11.04
CA GLN A 447 2.23 28.37 -11.04
C GLN A 447 0.74 28.08 -11.27
N TRP A 448 0.44 27.13 -12.16
CA TRP A 448 -0.91 26.60 -12.37
C TRP A 448 -1.22 25.46 -11.41
N PHE A 449 -2.43 25.49 -10.84
CA PHE A 449 -2.93 24.55 -9.86
C PHE A 449 -4.28 23.96 -10.28
N ILE A 450 -4.54 22.74 -9.81
CA ILE A 450 -5.90 22.26 -9.58
C ILE A 450 -6.25 22.63 -8.13
N ASP A 451 -7.34 23.36 -7.96
CA ASP A 451 -7.93 23.73 -6.69
C ASP A 451 -9.01 22.73 -6.30
N TYR A 452 -8.68 21.86 -5.35
CA TYR A 452 -9.61 20.87 -4.80
C TYR A 452 -10.42 21.38 -3.60
N THR A 453 -10.26 22.64 -3.19
CA THR A 453 -10.97 23.23 -2.03
C THR A 453 -12.47 23.49 -2.22
N PRO A 454 -13.05 23.62 -3.43
CA PRO A 454 -14.48 23.91 -3.54
C PRO A 454 -15.36 22.85 -2.86
N GLU A 455 -16.27 23.31 -2.01
CA GLU A 455 -17.14 22.45 -1.19
C GLU A 455 -17.94 21.46 -2.04
N TRP A 456 -18.50 21.91 -3.17
CA TRP A 456 -19.24 21.03 -4.09
C TRP A 456 -18.41 19.84 -4.55
N TRP A 457 -17.08 20.01 -4.70
CA TRP A 457 -16.22 18.94 -5.18
C TRP A 457 -15.86 17.98 -4.05
N LYS A 458 -15.62 18.51 -2.84
CA LYS A 458 -15.45 17.71 -1.62
C LYS A 458 -16.67 16.82 -1.39
N GLU A 459 -17.87 17.40 -1.39
CA GLU A 459 -19.14 16.68 -1.22
C GLU A 459 -19.28 15.52 -2.22
N LEU A 460 -18.98 15.76 -3.51
CA LEU A 460 -18.98 14.70 -4.52
C LEU A 460 -17.91 13.64 -4.24
N GLY A 461 -16.71 14.05 -3.79
CA GLY A 461 -15.64 13.15 -3.36
C GLY A 461 -16.08 12.22 -2.22
N HIS A 462 -16.65 12.78 -1.14
CA HIS A 462 -17.19 11.98 -0.03
C HIS A 462 -18.33 11.06 -0.49
N LYS A 463 -19.26 11.57 -1.32
CA LYS A 463 -20.35 10.76 -1.87
C LYS A 463 -19.83 9.58 -2.68
N LEU A 464 -18.82 9.81 -3.51
CA LEU A 464 -18.19 8.78 -4.32
C LEU A 464 -17.51 7.73 -3.42
N VAL A 465 -16.67 8.17 -2.48
CA VAL A 465 -15.97 7.26 -1.53
C VAL A 465 -16.97 6.42 -0.74
N GLU A 466 -18.09 7.01 -0.30
CA GLU A 466 -19.12 6.29 0.45
C GLU A 466 -19.75 5.15 -0.36
N GLY A 467 -20.02 5.40 -1.64
CA GLY A 467 -20.59 4.41 -2.57
C GLY A 467 -19.62 3.35 -3.10
N MET A 468 -18.33 3.41 -2.72
CA MET A 468 -17.30 2.49 -3.18
C MET A 468 -16.94 1.42 -2.13
N THR A 469 -16.43 0.29 -2.63
CA THR A 469 -15.78 -0.73 -1.79
C THR A 469 -14.29 -0.47 -1.69
N PHE A 470 -13.74 -0.47 -0.47
CA PHE A 470 -12.30 -0.49 -0.22
C PHE A 470 -11.90 -1.81 0.41
N TYR A 471 -10.82 -2.41 -0.07
CA TYR A 471 -10.23 -3.57 0.58
C TYR A 471 -8.72 -3.41 0.73
N PRO A 472 -8.17 -3.45 1.95
CA PRO A 472 -8.85 -3.50 3.25
C PRO A 472 -9.75 -2.28 3.57
N GLU A 473 -10.83 -2.51 4.32
CA GLU A 473 -11.86 -1.49 4.64
C GLU A 473 -11.30 -0.24 5.37
N LYS A 474 -10.22 -0.40 6.16
CA LYS A 474 -9.58 0.70 6.90
C LYS A 474 -9.18 1.89 6.02
N TYR A 475 -8.95 1.67 4.73
CA TYR A 475 -8.55 2.74 3.80
C TYR A 475 -9.72 3.60 3.34
N LYS A 476 -10.97 3.18 3.52
CA LYS A 476 -12.16 4.00 3.21
C LYS A 476 -12.20 5.25 4.10
N THR A 477 -12.08 5.07 5.42
CA THR A 477 -12.03 6.18 6.38
C THR A 477 -10.86 7.12 6.08
N TYR A 478 -9.68 6.56 5.84
CA TYR A 478 -8.51 7.36 5.50
C TYR A 478 -8.66 8.14 4.19
N MET A 479 -9.42 7.61 3.22
CA MET A 479 -9.70 8.33 1.98
C MET A 479 -10.60 9.55 2.21
N HIS A 480 -11.57 9.49 3.13
CA HIS A 480 -12.34 10.68 3.51
C HIS A 480 -11.44 11.76 4.11
N ASP A 481 -10.54 11.39 5.03
CA ASP A 481 -9.56 12.33 5.58
C ASP A 481 -8.71 12.93 4.46
N ILE A 482 -8.20 12.12 3.52
CA ILE A 482 -7.42 12.64 2.38
C ILE A 482 -8.25 13.60 1.52
N VAL A 483 -9.53 13.29 1.27
CA VAL A 483 -10.43 14.19 0.54
C VAL A 483 -10.53 15.52 1.26
N ASP A 484 -10.73 15.56 2.58
CA ASP A 484 -10.82 16.80 3.37
C ASP A 484 -9.52 17.63 3.27
N TRP A 485 -8.38 16.99 3.43
CA TRP A 485 -7.06 17.64 3.44
C TRP A 485 -6.61 18.13 2.06
N LEU A 486 -7.28 17.73 0.98
CA LEU A 486 -6.87 18.04 -0.39
C LEU A 486 -7.08 19.52 -0.75
N ALA A 487 -6.01 20.31 -0.83
CA ALA A 487 -6.09 21.73 -1.20
C ALA A 487 -5.57 21.99 -2.63
N PHE A 488 -4.66 22.94 -2.79
CA PHE A 488 -4.06 23.27 -4.09
C PHE A 488 -2.98 22.26 -4.48
N ARG A 489 -3.01 21.79 -5.73
CA ARG A 489 -1.97 20.92 -6.29
C ARG A 489 -1.40 21.49 -7.59
N PRO A 490 -0.08 21.74 -7.67
CA PRO A 490 0.54 22.22 -8.90
C PRO A 490 0.34 21.21 -10.04
N CYS A 491 -0.36 21.61 -11.09
CA CYS A 491 -0.81 20.70 -12.15
C CYS A 491 -0.03 20.83 -13.47
N ALA A 492 0.88 21.81 -13.57
CA ALA A 492 1.74 22.00 -14.73
C ALA A 492 3.19 22.32 -14.33
N ARG A 493 4.14 22.13 -15.23
CA ARG A 493 5.57 22.44 -15.07
C ARG A 493 6.10 23.13 -16.33
N LYS A 494 7.20 23.88 -16.20
CA LYS A 494 7.89 24.54 -17.34
C LYS A 494 8.79 23.58 -18.15
N ARG A 495 9.08 22.40 -17.62
CA ARG A 495 9.97 21.40 -18.20
C ARG A 495 9.43 20.00 -17.92
N GLY A 496 9.68 19.06 -18.82
CA GLY A 496 9.29 17.65 -18.72
C GLY A 496 8.82 17.08 -20.05
N LEU A 497 8.49 15.79 -20.06
CA LEU A 497 7.73 15.16 -21.14
C LEU A 497 6.24 15.16 -20.80
N GLY A 498 5.37 15.12 -21.81
CA GLY A 498 3.92 14.96 -21.65
C GLY A 498 3.10 15.93 -22.49
N THR A 499 1.82 16.06 -22.13
CA THR A 499 0.87 16.92 -22.83
C THR A 499 1.14 18.41 -22.55
N GLN A 500 1.15 19.22 -23.60
CA GLN A 500 1.23 20.68 -23.47
C GLN A 500 -0.02 21.21 -22.74
N PHE A 501 0.17 22.16 -21.83
CA PHE A 501 -0.93 22.77 -21.09
C PHE A 501 -1.78 23.62 -22.04
N PRO A 502 -3.09 23.36 -22.16
CA PRO A 502 -3.91 23.94 -23.22
C PRO A 502 -4.16 25.45 -23.08
N PHE A 503 -3.95 26.03 -21.90
CA PHE A 503 -4.30 27.44 -21.61
C PHE A 503 -3.09 28.40 -21.66
N GLU A 504 -1.86 27.89 -21.55
CA GLU A 504 -0.66 28.74 -21.57
C GLU A 504 0.52 27.99 -22.20
N LYS A 505 1.11 28.56 -23.25
CA LYS A 505 2.25 27.97 -23.97
C LYS A 505 3.48 27.87 -23.06
N GLY A 506 4.26 26.81 -23.25
CA GLY A 506 5.50 26.56 -22.50
C GLY A 506 5.28 25.92 -21.13
N TRP A 507 4.03 25.53 -20.82
CA TRP A 507 3.71 24.68 -19.67
C TRP A 507 3.34 23.28 -20.16
N ILE A 508 3.68 22.28 -19.36
CA ILE A 508 3.43 20.86 -19.60
C ILE A 508 2.67 20.34 -18.40
N ILE A 509 1.60 19.58 -18.63
CA ILE A 509 0.82 18.98 -17.56
C ILE A 509 1.69 17.97 -16.81
N GLU A 510 1.61 17.98 -15.48
CA GLU A 510 2.42 17.08 -14.66
C GLU A 510 1.79 15.68 -14.52
N SER A 511 2.65 14.72 -14.22
CA SER A 511 2.38 13.28 -14.21
C SER A 511 1.21 12.79 -13.33
N LEU A 512 0.95 13.41 -12.18
CA LEU A 512 -0.14 13.01 -11.29
C LEU A 512 -1.48 13.63 -11.68
N SER A 513 -1.48 14.59 -12.60
CA SER A 513 -2.65 15.34 -13.04
C SER A 513 -3.19 14.83 -14.39
N ASP A 514 -2.34 14.28 -15.24
CA ASP A 514 -2.75 13.57 -16.46
C ASP A 514 -3.05 12.08 -16.20
N SER A 515 -2.68 11.53 -15.05
CA SER A 515 -2.89 10.12 -14.72
C SER A 515 -4.23 9.80 -14.01
N THR A 516 -5.24 10.65 -14.10
CA THR A 516 -6.42 10.55 -13.20
C THR A 516 -7.62 9.83 -13.80
N ILE A 517 -7.87 9.96 -15.11
CA ILE A 517 -9.05 9.37 -15.78
C ILE A 517 -8.70 8.54 -17.03
N TYR A 518 -7.43 8.22 -17.26
CA TYR A 518 -6.96 7.47 -18.44
C TYR A 518 -7.54 6.05 -18.58
N MET A 519 -8.20 5.53 -17.55
CA MET A 519 -8.91 4.25 -17.61
C MET A 519 -10.01 4.30 -18.69
N THR A 520 -10.55 5.48 -18.97
CA THR A 520 -11.47 5.71 -20.09
C THR A 520 -10.80 5.43 -21.43
N MET A 521 -9.55 5.85 -21.62
CA MET A 521 -8.76 5.58 -22.84
C MET A 521 -8.55 4.09 -23.06
N TYR A 522 -8.34 3.29 -22.02
CA TYR A 522 -8.23 1.84 -22.18
C TYR A 522 -9.44 1.21 -22.86
N THR A 523 -10.64 1.74 -22.63
CA THR A 523 -11.88 1.20 -23.23
C THR A 523 -11.93 1.38 -24.75
N ILE A 524 -11.17 2.34 -25.32
CA ILE A 524 -11.27 2.67 -26.75
C ILE A 524 -9.92 2.72 -27.48
N ALA A 525 -8.78 2.60 -26.79
CA ALA A 525 -7.44 2.79 -27.36
C ALA A 525 -7.15 1.95 -28.62
N HIS A 526 -7.64 0.71 -28.66
CA HIS A 526 -7.48 -0.18 -29.80
C HIS A 526 -8.23 0.29 -31.06
N LEU A 527 -9.31 1.07 -30.90
CA LEU A 527 -10.08 1.66 -32.00
C LEU A 527 -9.54 3.03 -32.43
N LEU A 528 -9.01 3.82 -31.48
CA LEU A 528 -8.48 5.16 -31.76
C LEU A 528 -7.33 5.17 -32.76
N ARG A 529 -6.56 4.08 -32.84
CA ARG A 529 -5.44 3.92 -33.79
C ARG A 529 -5.86 4.03 -35.26
N GLN A 530 -7.15 3.87 -35.56
CA GLN A 530 -7.71 3.96 -36.91
C GLN A 530 -8.21 5.35 -37.25
N LEU A 531 -8.25 6.28 -36.28
CA LEU A 531 -8.74 7.64 -36.47
C LEU A 531 -7.58 8.63 -36.67
N PRO A 532 -7.77 9.68 -37.49
CA PRO A 532 -6.81 10.77 -37.54
C PRO A 532 -6.84 11.53 -36.20
N VAL A 533 -5.65 11.91 -35.71
CA VAL A 533 -5.50 12.60 -34.41
C VAL A 533 -6.33 13.88 -34.34
N ASP A 534 -6.46 14.61 -35.44
CA ASP A 534 -7.24 15.85 -35.53
C ASP A 534 -8.75 15.64 -35.38
N ALA A 535 -9.26 14.42 -35.60
CA ALA A 535 -10.67 14.09 -35.32
C ALA A 535 -10.97 13.96 -33.83
N LEU A 536 -9.95 13.83 -32.97
CA LEU A 536 -10.08 13.70 -31.51
C LEU A 536 -10.31 15.07 -30.86
N THR A 537 -11.39 15.72 -31.27
CA THR A 537 -11.81 17.04 -30.79
C THR A 537 -12.50 16.94 -29.43
N GLU A 538 -12.78 18.09 -28.82
CA GLU A 538 -13.54 18.14 -27.57
C GLU A 538 -14.94 17.53 -27.72
N LYS A 539 -15.63 17.80 -28.83
CA LYS A 539 -16.95 17.21 -29.16
C LYS A 539 -16.90 15.70 -29.33
N PHE A 540 -15.79 15.17 -29.87
CA PHE A 540 -15.59 13.72 -29.98
C PHE A 540 -15.59 13.07 -28.60
N PHE A 541 -14.79 13.59 -27.66
CA PHE A 541 -14.73 13.04 -26.32
C PHE A 541 -16.03 13.28 -25.53
N ASP A 542 -16.71 14.41 -25.73
CA ASP A 542 -18.03 14.67 -25.13
C ASP A 542 -19.08 13.65 -25.59
N LEU A 543 -19.11 13.31 -26.89
CA LEU A 543 -19.98 12.27 -27.42
C LEU A 543 -19.66 10.90 -26.83
N VAL A 544 -18.38 10.52 -26.82
CA VAL A 544 -17.94 9.18 -26.41
C VAL A 544 -18.07 8.97 -24.90
N PHE A 545 -17.61 9.93 -24.09
CA PHE A 545 -17.45 9.77 -22.65
C PHE A 545 -18.59 10.35 -21.81
N LEU A 546 -19.26 11.40 -22.31
CA LEU A 546 -20.33 12.09 -21.60
C LEU A 546 -21.70 11.89 -22.24
N ASP A 547 -21.77 11.23 -23.40
CA ASP A 547 -22.99 11.06 -24.18
C ASP A 547 -23.64 12.41 -24.57
N ILE A 548 -22.79 13.39 -24.91
CA ILE A 548 -23.22 14.73 -25.29
C ILE A 548 -22.95 14.96 -26.78
N GLY A 549 -24.01 15.17 -27.56
CA GLY A 549 -23.96 15.44 -29.00
C GLY A 549 -24.63 14.34 -29.82
N ASP A 550 -24.54 14.46 -31.15
CA ASP A 550 -25.12 13.52 -32.11
C ASP A 550 -24.02 12.97 -33.04
N ALA A 551 -23.95 11.65 -33.19
CA ALA A 551 -22.90 10.98 -33.95
C ALA A 551 -23.02 11.27 -35.46
N GLN A 552 -24.23 11.42 -35.99
CA GLN A 552 -24.48 11.67 -37.41
C GLN A 552 -24.13 13.10 -37.80
N GLU A 553 -24.36 14.07 -36.91
CA GLU A 553 -23.90 15.44 -37.08
C GLU A 553 -22.37 15.52 -37.00
N LEU A 554 -21.77 14.91 -35.96
CA LEU A 554 -20.33 14.96 -35.73
C LEU A 554 -19.53 14.21 -36.81
N SER A 555 -20.10 13.15 -37.38
CA SER A 555 -19.52 12.39 -38.49
C SER A 555 -19.12 13.29 -39.67
N LYS A 556 -19.98 14.26 -40.01
CA LYS A 556 -19.74 15.21 -41.11
C LYS A 556 -18.65 16.23 -40.76
N GLU A 557 -18.59 16.67 -39.52
CA GLU A 557 -17.60 17.63 -39.03
C GLU A 557 -16.20 17.02 -38.96
N LEU A 558 -16.09 15.79 -38.46
CA LEU A 558 -14.81 15.11 -38.24
C LEU A 558 -14.33 14.28 -39.44
N ASN A 559 -15.18 14.09 -40.46
CA ASN A 559 -14.94 13.17 -41.57
C ASN A 559 -14.62 11.74 -41.07
N VAL A 560 -15.39 11.28 -40.08
CA VAL A 560 -15.33 9.94 -39.49
C VAL A 560 -16.72 9.32 -39.62
N ASP A 561 -16.82 8.06 -40.01
CA ASP A 561 -18.10 7.37 -40.16
C ASP A 561 -18.89 7.33 -38.83
N ALA A 562 -20.20 7.61 -38.89
CA ALA A 562 -21.06 7.63 -37.71
C ALA A 562 -21.10 6.27 -36.99
N ASP A 563 -21.01 5.16 -37.73
CA ASP A 563 -20.99 3.81 -37.15
C ASP A 563 -19.68 3.56 -36.39
N VAL A 564 -18.56 4.15 -36.82
CA VAL A 564 -17.29 4.10 -36.09
C VAL A 564 -17.38 4.90 -34.79
N LEU A 565 -17.99 6.10 -34.83
CA LEU A 565 -18.24 6.91 -33.62
C LEU A 565 -19.14 6.18 -32.62
N ASN A 566 -20.24 5.58 -33.10
CA ASN A 566 -21.15 4.80 -32.27
C ASN A 566 -20.46 3.58 -31.67
N ARG A 567 -19.65 2.85 -32.45
CA ARG A 567 -18.88 1.70 -31.94
C ARG A 567 -17.91 2.10 -30.82
N ILE A 568 -17.20 3.21 -30.97
CA ILE A 568 -16.26 3.71 -29.94
C ILE A 568 -17.02 4.10 -28.67
N LYS A 569 -18.17 4.77 -28.84
CA LYS A 569 -19.06 5.10 -27.73
C LYS A 569 -19.57 3.83 -27.05
N ASP A 570 -20.02 2.83 -27.80
CA ASP A 570 -20.53 1.56 -27.25
C ASP A 570 -19.46 0.78 -26.47
N GLU A 571 -18.20 0.78 -26.94
CA GLU A 571 -17.06 0.23 -26.18
C GLU A 571 -16.91 0.88 -24.82
N PHE A 572 -16.88 2.21 -24.77
CA PHE A 572 -16.81 2.93 -23.49
C PHE A 572 -18.05 2.63 -22.62
N MET A 573 -19.25 2.70 -23.21
CA MET A 573 -20.51 2.55 -22.49
C MET A 573 -20.68 1.15 -21.90
N TYR A 574 -20.15 0.12 -22.55
CA TYR A 574 -20.11 -1.26 -22.06
C TYR A 574 -19.09 -1.42 -20.91
N TRP A 575 -17.84 -1.02 -21.12
CA TRP A 575 -16.77 -1.29 -20.16
C TRP A 575 -16.82 -0.40 -18.91
N TYR A 576 -17.24 0.86 -19.03
CA TYR A 576 -17.25 1.78 -17.89
C TYR A 576 -18.51 1.62 -17.02
N PRO A 577 -18.44 1.74 -15.68
CA PRO A 577 -17.35 2.29 -14.86
C PRO A 577 -16.16 1.34 -14.68
N ASN A 578 -15.05 1.85 -14.14
CA ASN A 578 -13.97 0.98 -13.65
C ASN A 578 -14.46 0.19 -12.42
N ASP A 579 -14.57 -1.14 -12.55
CA ASP A 579 -15.15 -1.99 -11.50
C ASP A 579 -14.18 -2.19 -10.34
N LEU A 580 -12.89 -2.31 -10.65
CA LEU A 580 -11.86 -2.46 -9.64
C LEU A 580 -10.54 -1.83 -10.08
N ARG A 581 -10.00 -0.99 -9.19
CA ARG A 581 -8.65 -0.44 -9.26
C ARG A 581 -7.78 -1.10 -8.20
N HIS A 582 -6.71 -1.77 -8.60
CA HIS A 582 -5.77 -2.43 -7.66
C HIS A 582 -4.44 -1.69 -7.61
N THR A 583 -3.95 -1.40 -6.40
CA THR A 583 -2.64 -0.76 -6.23
C THR A 583 -2.06 -0.92 -4.81
N ALA A 584 -1.15 -0.04 -4.38
CA ALA A 584 -0.52 -0.03 -3.08
C ALA A 584 -0.79 1.28 -2.30
N PRO A 585 -0.69 1.28 -0.96
CA PRO A 585 -0.97 2.45 -0.10
C PRO A 585 -0.24 3.76 -0.46
N PRO A 586 1.00 3.78 -0.99
CA PRO A 586 1.66 5.04 -1.35
C PRO A 586 0.90 5.92 -2.36
N HIS A 587 -0.06 5.36 -3.10
CA HIS A 587 -0.89 6.12 -4.05
C HIS A 587 -2.12 6.80 -3.42
N LEU A 588 -2.44 6.52 -2.15
CA LEU A 588 -3.65 7.04 -1.48
C LEU A 588 -3.68 8.57 -1.44
N SER A 589 -2.60 9.20 -0.95
CA SER A 589 -2.51 10.65 -0.72
C SER A 589 -2.25 11.49 -1.98
N ASN A 590 -2.22 10.85 -3.15
CA ASN A 590 -1.93 11.49 -4.44
C ASN A 590 -2.81 10.90 -5.56
N HIS A 591 -2.30 9.97 -6.35
CA HIS A 591 -2.91 9.40 -7.53
C HIS A 591 -4.35 8.91 -7.31
N LEU A 592 -4.62 8.17 -6.23
CA LEU A 592 -5.96 7.62 -5.98
C LEU A 592 -6.98 8.71 -5.63
N VAL A 593 -6.64 9.66 -4.75
CA VAL A 593 -7.59 10.75 -4.47
C VAL A 593 -7.82 11.60 -5.72
N PHE A 594 -6.80 11.88 -6.53
CA PHE A 594 -6.98 12.62 -7.79
C PHE A 594 -7.84 11.84 -8.80
N PHE A 595 -7.64 10.52 -8.88
CA PHE A 595 -8.51 9.63 -9.64
C PHE A 595 -9.97 9.79 -9.21
N LEU A 596 -10.29 9.70 -7.92
CA LEU A 596 -11.67 9.84 -7.44
C LEU A 596 -12.23 11.24 -7.70
N MET A 597 -11.46 12.29 -7.37
CA MET A 597 -11.90 13.67 -7.54
C MET A 597 -12.18 14.00 -9.01
N HIS A 598 -11.29 13.63 -9.94
CA HIS A 598 -11.52 13.88 -11.36
C HIS A 598 -12.72 13.09 -11.90
N HIS A 599 -12.93 11.85 -11.43
CA HIS A 599 -14.12 11.09 -11.80
C HIS A 599 -15.41 11.75 -11.31
N ALA A 600 -15.43 12.18 -10.05
CA ALA A 600 -16.54 12.88 -9.42
C ALA A 600 -16.88 14.19 -10.15
N ALA A 601 -15.87 14.93 -10.62
CA ALA A 601 -16.09 16.19 -11.31
C ALA A 601 -16.59 16.01 -12.74
N ILE A 602 -16.03 15.07 -13.51
CA ILE A 602 -16.22 15.00 -14.96
C ILE A 602 -17.39 14.08 -15.34
N PHE A 603 -17.58 12.98 -14.63
CA PHE A 603 -18.51 11.92 -15.04
C PHE A 603 -19.78 11.89 -14.17
N PRO A 604 -20.91 11.45 -14.72
CA PRO A 604 -22.11 11.18 -13.92
C PRO A 604 -21.88 10.01 -12.95
N GLU A 605 -22.67 9.95 -11.87
CA GLU A 605 -22.54 8.94 -10.80
C GLU A 605 -22.62 7.49 -11.30
N SER A 606 -23.36 7.24 -12.38
CA SER A 606 -23.45 5.92 -13.03
C SER A 606 -22.11 5.42 -13.57
N ARG A 607 -21.16 6.34 -13.82
CA ARG A 607 -19.83 6.10 -14.39
C ARG A 607 -18.70 6.24 -13.36
N TRP A 608 -19.02 6.44 -12.09
CA TRP A 608 -18.01 6.50 -11.03
C TRP A 608 -17.38 5.13 -10.76
N PRO A 609 -16.08 5.08 -10.38
CA PRO A 609 -15.39 3.86 -9.98
C PRO A 609 -16.13 3.10 -8.88
N ARG A 610 -16.01 1.76 -8.85
CA ARG A 610 -16.77 0.91 -7.93
C ARG A 610 -15.97 0.38 -6.74
N ALA A 611 -14.71 -0.02 -6.96
CA ALA A 611 -13.89 -0.57 -5.88
C ALA A 611 -12.41 -0.22 -6.01
N ILE A 612 -11.73 -0.14 -4.87
CA ILE A 612 -10.26 -0.05 -4.75
C ILE A 612 -9.77 -1.20 -3.87
N THR A 613 -8.76 -1.93 -4.34
CA THR A 613 -8.00 -2.88 -3.51
C THR A 613 -6.55 -2.44 -3.36
N LEU A 614 -5.99 -2.62 -2.17
CA LEU A 614 -4.66 -2.14 -1.81
C LEU A 614 -3.82 -3.26 -1.21
N ASN A 615 -2.71 -3.62 -1.86
CA ASN A 615 -1.70 -4.51 -1.27
C ASN A 615 -0.55 -3.70 -0.65
N GLU A 616 -0.12 -4.09 0.53
CA GLU A 616 1.08 -3.55 1.17
C GLU A 616 2.34 -3.88 0.36
N LEU A 617 3.43 -3.18 0.67
CA LEU A 617 4.69 -3.30 -0.09
C LEU A 617 5.39 -4.64 0.14
N MET A 618 6.34 -4.94 -0.75
CA MET A 618 7.28 -6.04 -0.57
C MET A 618 8.65 -5.47 -0.15
N ILE A 619 9.26 -6.09 0.85
CA ILE A 619 10.64 -5.88 1.29
C ILE A 619 11.44 -7.16 1.07
N ARG A 620 12.78 -7.10 1.14
CA ARG A 620 13.64 -8.27 0.94
C ARG A 620 14.62 -8.42 2.10
N GLU A 621 14.69 -9.61 2.67
CA GLU A 621 15.59 -9.94 3.78
C GLU A 621 15.53 -8.90 4.93
N GLY A 622 14.32 -8.50 5.30
CA GLY A 622 14.05 -7.53 6.37
C GLY A 622 14.37 -6.07 6.02
N LYS A 623 14.81 -5.78 4.79
CA LYS A 623 15.20 -4.43 4.34
C LYS A 623 14.30 -3.95 3.21
N LYS A 624 13.97 -2.65 3.23
CA LYS A 624 13.32 -2.00 2.08
C LYS A 624 14.17 -2.23 0.83
N MET A 625 13.54 -2.65 -0.26
CA MET A 625 14.21 -2.77 -1.55
C MET A 625 14.58 -1.37 -2.05
N SER A 626 15.86 -1.18 -2.35
CA SER A 626 16.37 0.05 -2.95
C SER A 626 17.47 -0.28 -3.93
N LYS A 627 17.40 0.35 -5.10
CA LYS A 627 18.41 0.22 -6.16
C LYS A 627 19.80 0.61 -5.68
N SER A 628 19.91 1.69 -4.90
CA SER A 628 21.18 2.16 -4.29
C SER A 628 21.80 1.16 -3.31
N LYS A 629 21.03 0.21 -2.78
CA LYS A 629 21.51 -0.83 -1.86
C LYS A 629 21.84 -2.15 -2.56
N GLY A 630 21.67 -2.23 -3.88
CA GLY A 630 21.93 -3.45 -4.67
C GLY A 630 21.06 -4.66 -4.30
N ASN A 631 19.98 -4.48 -3.52
CA ASN A 631 19.18 -5.58 -2.99
C ASN A 631 17.88 -5.83 -3.79
N VAL A 632 17.82 -5.37 -5.04
CA VAL A 632 16.63 -5.46 -5.90
C VAL A 632 16.75 -6.67 -6.83
N ILE A 633 15.66 -7.41 -7.03
CA ILE A 633 15.57 -8.47 -8.05
C ILE A 633 14.73 -7.92 -9.22
N PRO A 634 15.30 -7.73 -10.42
CA PRO A 634 14.57 -7.36 -11.62
C PRO A 634 13.42 -8.33 -11.92
N LEU A 635 12.31 -7.81 -12.44
CA LEU A 635 11.16 -8.65 -12.81
C LEU A 635 11.51 -9.58 -13.98
N ALA A 636 12.38 -9.12 -14.89
CA ALA A 636 12.87 -9.88 -16.04
C ALA A 636 13.54 -11.22 -15.66
N ASP A 637 14.18 -11.27 -14.49
CA ASP A 637 14.95 -12.43 -14.03
C ASP A 637 14.09 -13.51 -13.36
N VAL A 638 12.81 -13.22 -13.09
CA VAL A 638 11.95 -14.10 -12.27
C VAL A 638 11.76 -15.48 -12.89
N SER A 639 11.51 -15.57 -14.20
CA SER A 639 11.33 -16.85 -14.88
C SER A 639 12.60 -17.71 -14.79
N GLU A 640 13.78 -17.09 -14.89
CA GLU A 640 15.06 -17.83 -14.86
C GLU A 640 15.48 -18.23 -13.45
N LEU A 641 15.34 -17.32 -12.48
CA LEU A 641 15.77 -17.56 -11.10
C LEU A 641 14.80 -18.47 -10.35
N TYR A 642 13.50 -18.30 -10.56
CA TYR A 642 12.46 -18.91 -9.73
C TYR A 642 11.47 -19.76 -10.51
N GLY A 643 11.12 -19.35 -11.73
CA GLY A 643 9.91 -19.81 -12.40
C GLY A 643 8.73 -18.92 -12.02
N VAL A 644 7.90 -18.61 -13.01
CA VAL A 644 6.80 -17.66 -12.92
C VAL A 644 5.73 -18.15 -11.96
N ASP A 645 5.30 -19.41 -12.07
CA ASP A 645 4.26 -19.96 -11.20
C ASP A 645 4.70 -20.03 -9.74
N LEU A 646 5.98 -20.32 -9.48
CA LEU A 646 6.52 -20.28 -8.12
C LEU A 646 6.49 -18.86 -7.54
N TYR A 647 6.90 -17.85 -8.32
CA TYR A 647 6.84 -16.45 -7.90
C TYR A 647 5.40 -15.98 -7.66
N ARG A 648 4.47 -16.36 -8.55
CA ARG A 648 3.05 -16.03 -8.39
C ARG A 648 2.45 -16.65 -7.15
N LEU A 649 2.76 -17.93 -6.91
CA LEU A 649 2.39 -18.63 -5.69
C LEU A 649 2.95 -17.93 -4.46
N TYR A 650 4.23 -17.51 -4.50
CA TYR A 650 4.85 -16.76 -3.41
C TYR A 650 4.09 -15.47 -3.11
N CYS A 651 3.75 -14.69 -4.14
CA CYS A 651 3.00 -13.44 -3.99
C CYS A 651 1.60 -13.66 -3.40
N ALA A 652 0.95 -14.78 -3.76
CA ALA A 652 -0.38 -15.12 -3.29
C ALA A 652 -0.41 -15.51 -1.80
N ILE A 653 0.50 -16.37 -1.33
CA ILE A 653 0.35 -17.03 -0.02
C ILE A 653 1.18 -16.43 1.12
N ASN A 654 2.19 -15.61 0.83
CA ASN A 654 3.10 -15.15 1.89
C ASN A 654 2.51 -14.04 2.76
N ALA A 655 1.63 -13.20 2.21
CA ALA A 655 0.89 -12.24 3.00
C ALA A 655 -0.41 -11.77 2.34
N ASP A 656 -1.39 -11.45 3.19
CA ASP A 656 -2.61 -10.77 2.78
C ASP A 656 -2.33 -9.35 2.29
N PHE A 657 -3.38 -8.73 1.74
CA PHE A 657 -3.30 -7.38 1.18
C PHE A 657 -2.89 -6.35 2.24
N ALA A 658 -3.32 -6.54 3.49
CA ALA A 658 -3.01 -5.65 4.60
C ALA A 658 -1.60 -5.81 5.19
N THR A 659 -0.74 -6.67 4.62
CA THR A 659 0.53 -7.07 5.25
C THR A 659 1.72 -6.92 4.30
N VAL A 660 2.77 -6.27 4.81
CA VAL A 660 4.07 -6.15 4.13
C VAL A 660 4.67 -7.55 3.96
N VAL A 661 5.01 -7.91 2.72
CA VAL A 661 5.67 -9.19 2.42
C VAL A 661 7.17 -9.03 2.59
N ASN A 662 7.80 -9.95 3.31
CA ASN A 662 9.25 -10.05 3.34
C ASN A 662 9.72 -11.20 2.44
N TRP A 663 10.22 -10.86 1.25
CA TRP A 663 10.86 -11.81 0.34
C TRP A 663 12.10 -12.40 0.99
N ARG A 664 12.09 -13.72 1.19
CA ARG A 664 13.22 -14.50 1.72
C ARG A 664 13.55 -15.63 0.76
N GLU A 665 14.82 -15.75 0.37
CA GLU A 665 15.25 -16.78 -0.60
C GLU A 665 14.91 -18.19 -0.10
N GLN A 666 15.12 -18.44 1.20
CA GLN A 666 14.83 -19.73 1.84
C GLN A 666 13.36 -20.16 1.70
N ASP A 667 12.43 -19.21 1.77
CA ASP A 667 10.99 -19.51 1.64
C ASP A 667 10.64 -19.99 0.22
N THR A 668 11.36 -19.51 -0.80
CA THR A 668 11.14 -19.92 -2.20
C THR A 668 11.50 -21.38 -2.42
N GLU A 669 12.57 -21.89 -1.80
CA GLU A 669 12.97 -23.29 -1.91
C GLU A 669 11.95 -24.23 -1.25
N VAL A 670 11.45 -23.85 -0.08
CA VAL A 670 10.41 -24.61 0.63
C VAL A 670 9.15 -24.66 -0.21
N LEU A 671 8.76 -23.51 -0.77
CA LEU A 671 7.57 -23.41 -1.61
C LEU A 671 7.70 -24.18 -2.92
N ARG A 672 8.89 -24.18 -3.54
CA ARG A 672 9.19 -24.98 -4.73
C ARG A 672 8.97 -26.46 -4.48
N LYS A 673 9.46 -26.98 -3.35
CA LYS A 673 9.24 -28.40 -2.98
C LYS A 673 7.75 -28.73 -2.84
N LYS A 674 6.94 -27.80 -2.32
CA LYS A 674 5.49 -27.98 -2.19
C LYS A 674 4.78 -27.93 -3.52
N LEU A 675 5.15 -26.98 -4.40
CA LEU A 675 4.63 -26.90 -5.76
C LEU A 675 4.95 -28.19 -6.53
N ASN A 676 6.22 -28.61 -6.56
CA ASN A 676 6.63 -29.83 -7.25
C ASN A 676 5.87 -31.06 -6.75
N ALA A 677 5.72 -31.23 -5.43
CA ALA A 677 4.98 -32.36 -4.87
C ALA A 677 3.50 -32.38 -5.29
N MET A 678 2.89 -31.21 -5.49
CA MET A 678 1.52 -31.10 -5.99
C MET A 678 1.44 -31.39 -7.50
N VAL A 679 2.43 -30.96 -8.28
CA VAL A 679 2.48 -31.28 -9.72
C VAL A 679 2.70 -32.77 -9.92
N GLU A 680 3.66 -33.37 -9.20
CA GLU A 680 3.91 -34.82 -9.20
C GLU A 680 2.65 -35.59 -8.79
N LEU A 681 1.88 -35.09 -7.82
CA LEU A 681 0.60 -35.69 -7.42
C LEU A 681 -0.40 -35.72 -8.59
N PHE A 682 -0.52 -34.64 -9.36
CA PHE A 682 -1.43 -34.57 -10.49
C PHE A 682 -0.96 -35.46 -11.64
N GLU A 683 0.31 -35.38 -12.03
CA GLU A 683 0.92 -36.24 -13.06
C GLU A 683 0.77 -37.73 -12.70
N ASP A 684 1.01 -38.10 -11.44
CA ASP A 684 0.86 -39.48 -10.98
C ASP A 684 -0.58 -40.00 -11.06
N SER A 685 -1.57 -39.10 -11.09
CA SER A 685 -2.99 -39.42 -11.00
C SER A 685 -3.74 -39.24 -12.31
N ILE A 686 -3.11 -38.68 -13.35
CA ILE A 686 -3.81 -38.25 -14.57
C ILE A 686 -4.42 -39.41 -15.37
N ASP A 687 -3.68 -40.52 -15.46
CA ASP A 687 -4.06 -41.74 -16.17
C ASP A 687 -4.92 -42.70 -15.32
N ALA A 688 -5.24 -42.35 -14.07
CA ALA A 688 -6.00 -43.22 -13.19
C ALA A 688 -7.50 -43.27 -13.60
N GLU A 689 -8.15 -44.43 -13.44
CA GLU A 689 -9.61 -44.52 -13.59
C GLU A 689 -10.31 -44.08 -12.30
N SER A 690 -11.25 -43.14 -12.40
CA SER A 690 -12.04 -42.67 -11.25
C SER A 690 -12.85 -43.81 -10.62
N LEU A 691 -12.94 -43.83 -9.29
CA LEU A 691 -13.76 -44.80 -8.57
C LEU A 691 -15.26 -44.50 -8.72
N ASN A 692 -16.08 -45.54 -8.83
CA ASN A 692 -17.53 -45.40 -8.76
C ASN A 692 -17.99 -45.18 -7.31
N GLU A 693 -19.12 -44.51 -7.11
CA GLU A 693 -19.61 -44.19 -5.76
C GLU A 693 -19.86 -45.44 -4.89
N ALA A 694 -20.26 -46.55 -5.52
CA ALA A 694 -20.48 -47.83 -4.86
C ALA A 694 -19.19 -48.50 -4.36
N GLU A 695 -18.02 -48.08 -4.87
CA GLU A 695 -16.71 -48.62 -4.54
C GLU A 695 -16.02 -47.82 -3.42
N LEU A 696 -16.59 -46.67 -3.03
CA LEU A 696 -16.02 -45.77 -2.04
C LEU A 696 -16.17 -46.35 -0.62
N THR A 697 -15.02 -46.52 0.05
CA THR A 697 -14.96 -46.82 1.49
C THR A 697 -15.24 -45.56 2.30
N HIS A 698 -15.39 -45.70 3.62
CA HIS A 698 -15.59 -44.58 4.52
C HIS A 698 -14.44 -43.55 4.44
N ILE A 699 -13.19 -44.02 4.42
CA ILE A 699 -12.02 -43.13 4.32
C ILE A 699 -11.88 -42.46 2.95
N ASP A 700 -12.39 -43.10 1.88
CA ASP A 700 -12.46 -42.47 0.56
C ASP A 700 -13.47 -41.31 0.56
N ARG A 701 -14.65 -41.54 1.16
CA ARG A 701 -15.68 -40.50 1.34
C ARG A 701 -15.16 -39.35 2.20
N TRP A 702 -14.37 -39.64 3.22
CA TRP A 702 -13.70 -38.62 4.02
C TRP A 702 -12.79 -37.74 3.16
N LEU A 703 -11.89 -38.34 2.37
CA LEU A 703 -10.96 -37.55 1.56
C LEU A 703 -11.71 -36.70 0.52
N LEU A 704 -12.72 -37.27 -0.16
CA LEU A 704 -13.53 -36.51 -1.12
C LEU A 704 -14.28 -35.36 -0.45
N SER A 705 -14.87 -35.58 0.73
CA SER A 705 -15.52 -34.53 1.52
C SER A 705 -14.55 -33.40 1.84
N ARG A 706 -13.34 -33.73 2.30
CA ARG A 706 -12.30 -32.73 2.56
C ARG A 706 -11.94 -31.97 1.31
N LEU A 707 -11.58 -32.65 0.22
CA LEU A 707 -11.16 -31.99 -1.01
C LEU A 707 -12.26 -31.07 -1.57
N TYR A 708 -13.51 -31.53 -1.69
CA TYR A 708 -14.61 -30.68 -2.17
C TYR A 708 -14.91 -29.51 -1.22
N ARG A 709 -14.82 -29.71 0.11
CA ARG A 709 -14.95 -28.62 1.08
C ARG A 709 -13.84 -27.58 0.90
N ARG A 710 -12.58 -28.01 0.71
CA ARG A 710 -11.44 -27.12 0.43
C ARG A 710 -11.68 -26.30 -0.83
N LEU A 711 -12.16 -26.93 -1.90
CA LEU A 711 -12.47 -26.25 -3.16
C LEU A 711 -13.57 -25.19 -2.96
N ARG A 712 -14.69 -25.56 -2.34
CA ARG A 712 -15.81 -24.64 -2.04
C ARG A 712 -15.36 -23.45 -1.21
N GLU A 713 -14.71 -23.69 -0.07
CA GLU A 713 -14.21 -22.64 0.82
C GLU A 713 -13.21 -21.72 0.10
N SER A 714 -12.41 -22.25 -0.82
CA SER A 714 -11.42 -21.46 -1.53
C SER A 714 -12.04 -20.52 -2.55
N VAL A 715 -13.13 -20.92 -3.20
CA VAL A 715 -13.95 -20.03 -4.02
C VAL A 715 -14.50 -18.88 -3.17
N GLU A 716 -15.08 -19.18 -2.00
CA GLU A 716 -15.59 -18.16 -1.06
C GLU A 716 -14.47 -17.21 -0.59
N LEU A 717 -13.28 -17.72 -0.32
CA LEU A 717 -12.12 -16.93 0.10
C LEU A 717 -11.60 -16.03 -1.04
N PHE A 718 -11.55 -16.52 -2.29
CA PHE A 718 -11.20 -15.67 -3.44
C PHE A 718 -12.21 -14.54 -3.65
N GLU A 719 -13.51 -14.83 -3.52
CA GLU A 719 -14.57 -13.82 -3.61
C GLU A 719 -14.43 -12.72 -2.57
N ALA A 720 -13.96 -13.08 -1.37
CA ALA A 720 -13.68 -12.16 -0.27
C ALA A 720 -12.28 -11.50 -0.32
N PHE A 721 -11.55 -11.61 -1.44
CA PHE A 721 -10.18 -11.13 -1.62
C PHE A 721 -9.14 -11.75 -0.66
N ARG A 722 -9.44 -12.88 -0.03
CA ARG A 722 -8.55 -13.64 0.89
C ARG A 722 -7.70 -14.65 0.12
N ILE A 723 -6.95 -14.16 -0.87
CA ILE A 723 -6.16 -14.96 -1.81
C ILE A 723 -5.14 -15.86 -1.10
N ARG A 724 -4.49 -15.37 -0.03
CA ARG A 724 -3.53 -16.15 0.76
C ARG A 724 -4.17 -17.40 1.31
N GLU A 725 -5.33 -17.25 1.92
CA GLU A 725 -6.00 -18.33 2.61
C GLU A 725 -6.58 -19.33 1.62
N ALA A 726 -7.14 -18.86 0.50
CA ALA A 726 -7.54 -19.72 -0.61
C ALA A 726 -6.35 -20.59 -1.09
N GLY A 727 -5.20 -19.96 -1.34
CA GLY A 727 -3.98 -20.67 -1.75
C GLY A 727 -3.45 -21.65 -0.70
N ILE A 728 -3.46 -21.29 0.58
CA ILE A 728 -3.10 -22.21 1.68
C ILE A 728 -4.07 -23.40 1.70
N ASN A 729 -5.36 -23.16 1.52
CA ASN A 729 -6.39 -24.20 1.61
C ASN A 729 -6.28 -25.21 0.47
N ILE A 730 -6.19 -24.77 -0.79
CA ILE A 730 -6.13 -25.67 -1.96
C ILE A 730 -4.76 -26.29 -2.23
N ILE A 731 -3.68 -25.78 -1.62
CA ILE A 731 -2.33 -26.33 -1.85
C ILE A 731 -1.84 -27.05 -0.60
N PHE A 732 -1.86 -26.41 0.57
CA PHE A 732 -1.22 -26.97 1.76
C PHE A 732 -2.16 -27.88 2.54
N ASN A 733 -3.40 -27.42 2.78
CA ASN A 733 -4.38 -28.20 3.54
C ASN A 733 -4.83 -29.42 2.73
N ALA A 734 -5.16 -29.26 1.46
CA ALA A 734 -5.45 -30.39 0.57
C ALA A 734 -4.32 -31.44 0.55
N MET A 735 -3.05 -31.00 0.45
CA MET A 735 -1.91 -31.92 0.51
C MET A 735 -1.69 -32.55 1.90
N ASN A 736 -2.11 -31.91 2.99
CA ASN A 736 -2.13 -32.52 4.32
C ASN A 736 -3.20 -33.61 4.40
N ASP A 737 -4.41 -33.33 3.91
CA ASP A 737 -5.52 -34.27 3.88
C ASP A 737 -5.13 -35.54 3.06
N ILE A 738 -4.45 -35.37 1.92
CA ILE A 738 -3.92 -36.47 1.10
C ILE A 738 -2.83 -37.27 1.85
N ARG A 739 -1.87 -36.59 2.49
CA ARG A 739 -0.81 -37.28 3.25
C ARG A 739 -1.38 -38.13 4.39
N TYR A 740 -2.43 -37.64 5.03
CA TYR A 740 -3.13 -38.39 6.07
C TYR A 740 -3.83 -39.62 5.47
N TYR A 741 -4.53 -39.46 4.34
CA TYR A 741 -5.16 -40.58 3.64
C TYR A 741 -4.15 -41.68 3.23
N GLU A 742 -2.96 -41.29 2.77
CA GLU A 742 -1.88 -42.24 2.40
C GLU A 742 -1.33 -43.07 3.57
N GLN A 743 -1.63 -42.69 4.83
CA GLN A 743 -1.33 -43.53 6.00
C GLN A 743 -2.34 -44.67 6.17
N ARG A 744 -3.52 -44.53 5.57
CA ARG A 744 -4.65 -45.48 5.73
C ARG A 744 -4.90 -46.35 4.51
N GLN A 745 -4.55 -45.86 3.32
CA GLN A 745 -4.81 -46.52 2.04
C GLN A 745 -3.59 -46.46 1.12
N ASP A 746 -3.56 -47.31 0.11
CA ASP A 746 -2.45 -47.38 -0.82
C ASP A 746 -2.47 -46.25 -1.87
N LYS A 747 -1.33 -46.09 -2.56
CA LYS A 747 -1.13 -45.03 -3.55
C LYS A 747 -2.00 -45.16 -4.79
N ASP A 748 -2.35 -46.38 -5.23
CA ASP A 748 -3.24 -46.58 -6.38
C ASP A 748 -4.63 -46.01 -6.07
N ARG A 749 -5.15 -46.34 -4.88
CA ARG A 749 -6.45 -45.83 -4.44
C ARG A 749 -6.48 -44.30 -4.35
N ARG A 750 -5.42 -43.70 -3.79
CA ARG A 750 -5.26 -42.23 -3.72
C ARG A 750 -5.27 -41.58 -5.10
N LYS A 751 -4.58 -42.16 -6.10
CA LYS A 751 -4.55 -41.62 -7.47
C LYS A 751 -5.94 -41.52 -8.08
N LYS A 752 -6.78 -42.54 -7.90
CA LYS A 752 -8.16 -42.57 -8.42
C LYS A 752 -9.05 -41.49 -7.80
N LEU A 753 -8.90 -41.24 -6.49
CA LEU A 753 -9.64 -40.17 -5.81
C LEU A 753 -9.17 -38.79 -6.25
N VAL A 754 -7.86 -38.57 -6.36
CA VAL A 754 -7.32 -37.30 -6.86
C VAL A 754 -7.81 -37.04 -8.29
N ARG A 755 -7.82 -38.05 -9.16
CA ARG A 755 -8.34 -37.92 -10.53
C ARG A 755 -9.80 -37.49 -10.56
N SER A 756 -10.62 -37.98 -9.62
CA SER A 756 -12.06 -37.68 -9.57
C SER A 756 -12.40 -36.23 -9.25
N VAL A 757 -11.46 -35.47 -8.65
CA VAL A 757 -11.62 -34.04 -8.32
C VAL A 757 -10.62 -33.13 -9.04
N MET A 758 -9.80 -33.71 -9.92
CA MET A 758 -8.63 -33.04 -10.51
C MET A 758 -9.03 -31.83 -11.34
N GLU A 759 -10.11 -31.95 -12.13
CA GLU A 759 -10.53 -30.90 -13.05
C GLU A 759 -11.02 -29.66 -12.29
N GLU A 760 -11.86 -29.84 -11.28
CA GLU A 760 -12.33 -28.76 -10.42
C GLU A 760 -11.18 -28.11 -9.65
N TRP A 761 -10.24 -28.93 -9.17
CA TRP A 761 -9.06 -28.45 -8.45
C TRP A 761 -8.15 -27.63 -9.36
N LEU A 762 -7.84 -28.10 -10.58
CA LEU A 762 -7.04 -27.37 -11.55
C LEU A 762 -7.68 -26.01 -11.91
N ILE A 763 -9.01 -25.98 -12.13
CA ILE A 763 -9.70 -24.73 -12.46
C ILE A 763 -9.56 -23.71 -11.32
N ILE A 764 -9.83 -24.11 -10.08
CA ILE A 764 -9.77 -23.22 -8.91
C ILE A 764 -8.33 -22.79 -8.57
N LEU A 765 -7.34 -23.62 -8.89
CA LEU A 765 -5.92 -23.35 -8.68
C LEU A 765 -5.32 -22.44 -9.77
N SER A 766 -5.88 -22.47 -10.99
CA SER A 766 -5.35 -21.79 -12.18
C SER A 766 -5.13 -20.27 -12.05
N PRO A 767 -5.86 -19.48 -11.22
CA PRO A 767 -5.54 -18.08 -11.03
C PRO A 767 -4.14 -17.87 -10.43
N ILE A 768 -3.69 -18.76 -9.56
CA ILE A 768 -2.40 -18.65 -8.85
C ILE A 768 -1.26 -19.19 -9.72
N VAL A 769 -1.38 -20.41 -10.23
CA VAL A 769 -0.34 -21.11 -11.02
C VAL A 769 -0.83 -21.49 -12.43
N PRO A 770 -1.09 -20.51 -13.31
CA PRO A 770 -1.79 -20.74 -14.57
C PRO A 770 -1.02 -21.63 -15.56
N HIS A 771 0.31 -21.61 -15.57
CA HIS A 771 1.08 -22.32 -16.61
C HIS A 771 1.09 -23.83 -16.38
N VAL A 772 1.33 -24.25 -15.13
CA VAL A 772 1.25 -25.66 -14.72
C VAL A 772 -0.17 -26.18 -14.87
N CYS A 773 -1.17 -25.40 -14.47
CA CYS A 773 -2.56 -25.80 -14.62
C CYS A 773 -2.96 -25.97 -16.10
N GLU A 774 -2.51 -25.10 -17.02
CA GLU A 774 -2.72 -25.33 -18.46
C GLU A 774 -2.03 -26.61 -18.94
N GLU A 775 -0.79 -26.88 -18.51
CA GLU A 775 -0.06 -28.08 -18.98
C GLU A 775 -0.84 -29.36 -18.65
N ILE A 776 -1.24 -29.50 -17.39
CA ILE A 776 -1.97 -30.68 -16.91
C ILE A 776 -3.37 -30.74 -17.54
N TRP A 777 -4.06 -29.59 -17.63
CA TRP A 777 -5.37 -29.53 -18.27
C TRP A 777 -5.31 -30.00 -19.73
N HIS A 778 -4.25 -29.65 -20.45
CA HIS A 778 -4.13 -29.96 -21.86
C HIS A 778 -3.73 -31.41 -22.18
N GLU A 779 -3.33 -32.18 -21.17
CA GLU A 779 -3.22 -33.63 -21.29
C GLU A 779 -4.60 -34.31 -21.27
N LEU A 780 -5.60 -33.65 -20.66
CA LEU A 780 -6.98 -34.14 -20.57
C LEU A 780 -7.91 -33.54 -21.63
N HIS A 781 -7.65 -32.29 -22.05
CA HIS A 781 -8.56 -31.48 -22.85
C HIS A 781 -7.83 -30.71 -23.95
N GLU A 782 -8.48 -30.45 -25.09
CA GLU A 782 -7.90 -29.59 -26.14
C GLU A 782 -8.13 -28.08 -25.90
N SER A 783 -8.90 -27.72 -24.88
CA SER A 783 -9.25 -26.34 -24.54
C SER A 783 -8.20 -25.67 -23.64
N PHE A 784 -8.27 -24.35 -23.50
CA PHE A 784 -7.49 -23.62 -22.50
C PHE A 784 -8.20 -23.65 -21.14
N ILE A 785 -7.46 -23.88 -20.06
CA ILE A 785 -8.03 -23.73 -18.70
C ILE A 785 -8.34 -22.26 -18.41
N SER A 786 -7.56 -21.34 -19.00
CA SER A 786 -7.69 -19.88 -18.78
C SER A 786 -9.01 -19.27 -19.28
N VAL A 787 -9.81 -20.02 -20.06
CA VAL A 787 -11.12 -19.59 -20.57
C VAL A 787 -12.29 -20.42 -20.00
N GLN A 788 -12.02 -21.30 -19.04
CA GLN A 788 -13.06 -22.06 -18.36
C GLN A 788 -13.82 -21.18 -17.36
N THR A 789 -14.98 -21.66 -16.93
CA THR A 789 -15.73 -21.10 -15.80
C THR A 789 -15.55 -21.96 -14.55
N LEU A 790 -15.92 -21.42 -13.39
CA LEU A 790 -15.95 -22.17 -12.14
C LEU A 790 -16.81 -23.44 -12.32
N PRO A 791 -16.33 -24.58 -11.82
CA PRO A 791 -17.07 -25.83 -11.90
C PRO A 791 -18.27 -25.81 -10.95
N GLU A 792 -19.31 -26.57 -11.29
CA GLU A 792 -20.33 -26.94 -10.31
C GLU A 792 -19.73 -28.01 -9.40
N LEU A 793 -19.47 -27.65 -8.15
CA LEU A 793 -18.89 -28.56 -7.17
C LEU A 793 -19.92 -29.60 -6.73
N ASN A 794 -19.50 -30.85 -6.61
CA ASN A 794 -20.39 -31.91 -6.14
C ASN A 794 -20.55 -31.85 -4.61
N GLU A 795 -21.49 -31.01 -4.16
CA GLU A 795 -21.79 -30.83 -2.74
C GLU A 795 -22.26 -32.11 -2.04
N ALA A 796 -22.75 -33.12 -2.77
CA ALA A 796 -23.18 -34.38 -2.18
C ALA A 796 -22.02 -35.17 -1.55
N PHE A 797 -20.78 -34.89 -1.94
CA PHE A 797 -19.60 -35.47 -1.29
C PHE A 797 -19.17 -34.74 -0.03
N ILE A 798 -19.64 -33.51 0.22
CA ILE A 798 -19.33 -32.76 1.44
C ILE A 798 -20.21 -33.30 2.58
N ASP A 799 -19.60 -34.08 3.46
CA ASP A 799 -20.26 -34.81 4.55
C ASP A 799 -19.62 -34.48 5.90
N ASP A 800 -20.27 -33.59 6.65
CA ASP A 800 -19.86 -33.21 8.01
C ASP A 800 -19.77 -34.43 8.94
N ARG A 801 -20.63 -35.45 8.76
CA ARG A 801 -20.66 -36.61 9.64
C ARG A 801 -19.40 -37.45 9.45
N VAL A 802 -19.03 -37.73 8.21
CA VAL A 802 -17.82 -38.51 7.89
C VAL A 802 -16.56 -37.79 8.37
N GLU A 803 -16.49 -36.46 8.21
CA GLU A 803 -15.37 -35.67 8.74
C GLU A 803 -15.27 -35.74 10.27
N ARG A 804 -16.40 -35.61 10.97
CA ARG A 804 -16.45 -35.66 12.44
C ARG A 804 -16.20 -37.06 13.00
N GLU A 805 -16.63 -38.11 12.30
CA GLU A 805 -16.29 -39.51 12.63
C GLU A 805 -14.78 -39.73 12.61
N GLU A 806 -14.09 -39.19 11.60
CA GLU A 806 -12.64 -39.29 11.48
C GLU A 806 -11.88 -38.39 12.46
N GLU A 807 -12.37 -37.16 12.72
CA GLU A 807 -11.81 -36.28 13.76
C GLU A 807 -11.82 -36.96 15.15
N TYR A 808 -12.92 -37.67 15.46
CA TYR A 808 -13.04 -38.46 16.67
C TYR A 808 -11.98 -39.58 16.74
N LEU A 809 -11.75 -40.29 15.64
CA LEU A 809 -10.74 -41.35 15.57
C LEU A 809 -9.31 -40.81 15.71
N VAL A 810 -8.99 -39.69 15.05
CA VAL A 810 -7.69 -39.02 15.21
C VAL A 810 -7.48 -38.62 16.67
N SER A 811 -8.49 -38.02 17.31
CA SER A 811 -8.41 -37.66 18.74
C SER A 811 -8.19 -38.89 19.63
N LEU A 812 -8.83 -40.03 19.34
CA LEU A 812 -8.62 -41.28 20.06
C LEU A 812 -7.18 -41.78 19.88
N ILE A 813 -6.66 -41.76 18.66
CA ILE A 813 -5.28 -42.20 18.36
C ILE A 813 -4.27 -41.34 19.10
N ASP A 814 -4.45 -40.03 19.11
CA ASP A 814 -3.56 -39.09 19.82
C ASP A 814 -3.60 -39.31 21.33
N ASP A 815 -4.79 -39.52 21.92
CA ASP A 815 -4.94 -39.85 23.34
C ASP A 815 -4.23 -41.17 23.69
N ILE A 816 -4.32 -42.20 22.84
CA ILE A 816 -3.60 -43.47 23.03
C ILE A 816 -2.08 -43.25 22.94
N LYS A 817 -1.59 -42.52 21.93
CA LYS A 817 -0.16 -42.23 21.73
C LYS A 817 0.44 -41.49 22.93
N GLU A 818 -0.27 -40.50 23.46
CA GLU A 818 0.19 -39.78 24.66
C GLU A 818 0.18 -40.67 25.90
N ILE A 819 -0.81 -41.56 26.07
CA ILE A 819 -0.81 -42.55 27.16
C ILE A 819 0.41 -43.46 27.07
N LEU A 820 0.71 -44.02 25.89
CA LEU A 820 1.86 -44.91 25.68
C LEU A 820 3.18 -44.20 25.97
N LYS A 821 3.33 -42.96 25.50
CA LYS A 821 4.50 -42.11 25.73
C LYS A 821 4.71 -41.79 27.21
N VAL A 822 3.66 -41.48 27.95
CA VAL A 822 3.73 -41.18 29.40
C VAL A 822 3.97 -42.44 30.21
N ALA A 823 3.30 -43.55 29.87
CA ALA A 823 3.41 -44.82 30.59
C ALA A 823 4.71 -45.58 30.29
N ARG A 824 5.36 -45.31 29.14
CA ARG A 824 6.55 -46.01 28.63
C ARG A 824 6.34 -47.53 28.59
N LEU A 825 5.20 -47.96 28.07
CA LEU A 825 4.82 -49.36 27.93
C LEU A 825 4.75 -49.75 26.44
N GLU A 826 5.10 -50.99 26.14
CA GLU A 826 4.78 -51.62 24.86
C GLU A 826 3.43 -52.33 25.00
N PRO A 827 2.39 -51.90 24.26
CA PRO A 827 1.05 -52.43 24.47
C PRO A 827 0.95 -53.87 23.96
N THR A 828 0.38 -54.77 24.77
CA THR A 828 -0.01 -56.12 24.32
C THR A 828 -1.46 -56.15 23.86
N LYS A 829 -2.33 -55.35 24.52
CA LYS A 829 -3.73 -55.12 24.13
C LYS A 829 -4.19 -53.75 24.65
N ILE A 830 -4.98 -53.04 23.85
CA ILE A 830 -5.57 -51.74 24.21
C ILE A 830 -7.08 -51.89 24.31
N TYR A 831 -7.63 -51.51 25.46
CA TYR A 831 -9.06 -51.53 25.72
C TYR A 831 -9.64 -50.12 25.59
N VAL A 832 -10.65 -49.98 24.76
CA VAL A 832 -11.38 -48.72 24.52
C VAL A 832 -12.81 -48.88 25.02
N TYR A 833 -13.20 -48.01 25.95
CA TYR A 833 -14.54 -47.99 26.56
C TYR A 833 -15.30 -46.76 26.10
N THR A 834 -16.43 -46.98 25.43
CA THR A 834 -17.31 -45.89 24.97
C THR A 834 -18.22 -45.42 26.08
N ALA A 835 -18.80 -44.24 25.91
CA ALA A 835 -19.76 -43.71 26.87
C ALA A 835 -21.04 -44.58 26.95
N GLU A 836 -21.63 -44.66 28.13
CA GLU A 836 -22.93 -45.32 28.34
C GLU A 836 -24.08 -44.47 27.77
N ASP A 837 -25.15 -45.10 27.27
CA ASP A 837 -26.27 -44.45 26.59
C ASP A 837 -26.87 -43.27 27.37
N TRP A 838 -27.00 -43.41 28.70
CA TRP A 838 -27.54 -42.34 29.54
C TRP A 838 -26.67 -41.07 29.53
N LYS A 839 -25.37 -41.18 29.28
CA LYS A 839 -24.47 -40.01 29.14
C LYS A 839 -24.71 -39.30 27.81
N TRP A 840 -24.98 -40.05 26.74
CA TRP A 840 -25.37 -39.50 25.44
C TRP A 840 -26.71 -38.77 25.51
N GLU A 841 -27.73 -39.39 26.13
CA GLU A 841 -29.04 -38.76 26.35
C GLU A 841 -28.93 -37.44 27.12
N LEU A 842 -28.11 -37.42 28.17
CA LEU A 842 -27.87 -36.20 28.95
C LEU A 842 -27.09 -35.16 28.16
N PHE A 843 -26.05 -35.55 27.40
CA PHE A 843 -25.26 -34.60 26.61
C PHE A 843 -26.14 -33.91 25.54
N ARG A 844 -26.97 -34.68 24.85
CA ARG A 844 -27.98 -34.18 23.91
C ARG A 844 -28.95 -33.20 24.56
N ALA A 845 -29.39 -33.49 25.79
CA ALA A 845 -30.36 -32.65 26.48
C ALA A 845 -29.77 -31.34 27.03
N ILE A 846 -28.45 -31.26 27.23
CA ILE A 846 -27.80 -30.09 27.85
C ILE A 846 -26.92 -29.27 26.91
N GLN A 847 -26.69 -29.70 25.67
CA GLN A 847 -25.73 -29.07 24.75
C GLN A 847 -26.00 -27.57 24.52
N ASP A 848 -27.26 -27.18 24.31
CA ASP A 848 -27.66 -25.82 23.94
C ASP A 848 -27.95 -24.92 25.16
N LEU A 849 -27.79 -25.48 26.36
CA LEU A 849 -28.12 -24.76 27.58
C LEU A 849 -26.92 -23.94 28.08
N PRO A 850 -27.14 -22.78 28.71
CA PRO A 850 -26.10 -22.10 29.47
C PRO A 850 -25.55 -22.99 30.59
N ASP A 851 -24.25 -22.93 30.87
CA ASP A 851 -23.58 -23.79 31.88
C ASP A 851 -24.26 -23.75 33.27
N LYS A 852 -24.79 -22.59 33.66
CA LYS A 852 -25.51 -22.40 34.93
C LYS A 852 -26.80 -23.24 35.05
N ASP A 853 -27.39 -23.63 33.91
CA ASP A 853 -28.66 -24.35 33.84
C ASP A 853 -28.46 -25.86 33.56
N LYS A 854 -27.32 -26.27 32.99
CA LYS A 854 -27.03 -27.66 32.60
C LYS A 854 -27.21 -28.68 33.73
N ILE A 855 -26.70 -28.39 34.93
CA ILE A 855 -26.81 -29.31 36.09
C ILE A 855 -28.27 -29.48 36.51
N ARG A 856 -29.05 -28.39 36.53
CA ARG A 856 -30.45 -28.43 36.95
C ARG A 856 -31.27 -29.27 35.98
N GLU A 857 -31.09 -29.06 34.68
CA GLU A 857 -31.85 -29.79 33.66
C GLU A 857 -31.44 -31.28 33.58
N ALA A 858 -30.15 -31.60 33.66
CA ALA A 858 -29.70 -32.99 33.72
C ALA A 858 -30.26 -33.77 34.93
N MET A 859 -30.34 -33.12 36.10
CA MET A 859 -30.90 -33.73 37.31
C MET A 859 -32.42 -33.98 37.24
N LYS A 860 -33.15 -33.31 36.33
CA LYS A 860 -34.56 -33.63 36.08
C LYS A 860 -34.71 -34.94 35.31
N LEU A 861 -33.79 -35.21 34.40
CA LEU A 861 -33.78 -36.41 33.55
C LEU A 861 -33.24 -37.64 34.30
N ARG A 862 -32.19 -37.46 35.12
CA ARG A 862 -31.59 -38.56 35.89
C ARG A 862 -31.15 -38.11 37.29
N LYS A 863 -31.87 -38.55 38.32
CA LYS A 863 -31.65 -38.22 39.74
C LYS A 863 -30.60 -39.13 40.40
N ASP A 864 -29.38 -39.10 39.90
CA ASP A 864 -28.25 -39.86 40.44
C ASP A 864 -27.03 -38.96 40.69
N LYS A 865 -26.20 -39.29 41.68
CA LYS A 865 -25.03 -38.49 42.05
C LYS A 865 -24.01 -38.39 40.91
N SER A 866 -23.88 -39.43 40.07
CA SER A 866 -22.99 -39.45 38.90
C SER A 866 -23.43 -38.50 37.78
N THR A 867 -24.70 -38.10 37.74
CA THR A 867 -25.22 -37.11 36.77
C THR A 867 -24.53 -35.76 36.93
N VAL A 868 -24.39 -35.27 38.17
CA VAL A 868 -23.73 -33.98 38.44
C VAL A 868 -22.25 -34.02 38.09
N GLU A 869 -21.58 -35.14 38.37
CA GLU A 869 -20.17 -35.35 38.07
C GLU A 869 -19.93 -35.38 36.55
N PHE A 870 -20.78 -36.09 35.80
CA PHE A 870 -20.76 -36.11 34.35
C PHE A 870 -20.93 -34.72 33.73
N VAL A 871 -21.95 -33.97 34.14
CA VAL A 871 -22.20 -32.61 33.60
C VAL A 871 -21.02 -31.68 33.87
N LYS A 872 -20.39 -31.77 35.05
CA LYS A 872 -19.15 -31.02 35.35
C LYS A 872 -17.99 -31.43 34.44
N GLN A 873 -17.87 -32.71 34.12
CA GLN A 873 -16.83 -33.22 33.22
C GLN A 873 -17.01 -32.67 31.80
N VAL A 874 -18.24 -32.69 31.27
CA VAL A 874 -18.58 -32.13 29.94
C VAL A 874 -18.33 -30.62 29.88
N MET A 875 -18.73 -29.86 30.91
CA MET A 875 -18.46 -28.41 30.97
C MET A 875 -16.95 -28.12 31.02
N LYS A 876 -16.17 -28.97 31.70
CA LYS A 876 -14.71 -28.81 31.79
C LYS A 876 -14.01 -29.16 30.47
N SER A 877 -14.51 -30.18 29.75
CA SER A 877 -13.90 -30.63 28.49
C SER A 877 -14.21 -29.73 27.30
N LYS A 878 -15.24 -28.88 27.37
CA LYS A 878 -15.68 -27.98 26.28
C LYS A 878 -15.87 -28.72 24.95
N LEU A 879 -16.42 -29.92 25.00
CA LEU A 879 -16.71 -30.72 23.82
C LEU A 879 -17.90 -30.12 23.07
N ASP A 880 -17.74 -29.90 21.77
CA ASP A 880 -18.85 -29.55 20.88
C ASP A 880 -19.66 -30.81 20.58
N TYR A 881 -20.96 -30.77 20.88
CA TYR A 881 -21.83 -31.92 20.69
C TYR A 881 -21.91 -32.32 19.22
N PHE A 882 -21.84 -33.62 18.98
CA PHE A 882 -22.09 -34.27 17.70
C PHE A 882 -22.58 -35.68 17.99
N GLU A 883 -23.76 -36.04 17.51
CA GLU A 883 -24.34 -37.35 17.76
C GLU A 883 -23.53 -38.42 17.01
N LEU A 884 -22.92 -39.34 17.77
CA LEU A 884 -21.98 -40.32 17.23
C LEU A 884 -22.23 -41.70 17.83
N GLY A 885 -22.32 -42.71 16.97
CA GLY A 885 -22.22 -44.12 17.36
C GLY A 885 -20.76 -44.50 17.59
N GLU A 886 -20.20 -44.20 18.77
CA GLU A 886 -18.79 -44.50 19.08
C GLU A 886 -18.45 -45.98 18.86
N PRO A 887 -19.26 -46.96 19.33
CA PRO A 887 -18.95 -48.37 19.14
C PRO A 887 -18.89 -48.75 17.66
N GLU A 888 -19.83 -48.25 16.86
CA GLU A 888 -19.90 -48.54 15.42
C GLU A 888 -18.68 -48.00 14.67
N VAL A 889 -18.26 -46.77 15.00
CA VAL A 889 -17.08 -46.13 14.40
C VAL A 889 -15.80 -46.87 14.76
N ILE A 890 -15.61 -47.22 16.05
CA ILE A 890 -14.42 -47.93 16.50
C ILE A 890 -14.38 -49.35 15.94
N GLU A 891 -15.51 -50.06 15.90
CA GLU A 891 -15.55 -51.42 15.37
C GLU A 891 -15.24 -51.45 13.86
N ARG A 892 -15.73 -50.46 13.10
CA ARG A 892 -15.40 -50.30 11.67
C ARG A 892 -13.89 -50.13 11.44
N GLU A 893 -13.22 -49.35 12.29
CA GLU A 893 -11.78 -49.01 12.13
C GLU A 893 -10.85 -49.83 13.04
N LYS A 894 -11.36 -50.90 13.64
CA LYS A 894 -10.63 -51.71 14.62
C LYS A 894 -9.35 -52.32 14.08
N GLU A 895 -9.39 -52.80 12.83
CA GLU A 895 -8.21 -53.37 12.16
C GLU A 895 -7.13 -52.30 11.92
N TYR A 896 -7.53 -51.10 11.51
CA TYR A 896 -6.62 -49.98 11.36
C TYR A 896 -5.97 -49.60 12.70
N LEU A 897 -6.77 -49.45 13.76
CA LEU A 897 -6.26 -49.16 15.10
C LEU A 897 -5.30 -50.26 15.60
N ALA A 898 -5.62 -51.53 15.35
CA ALA A 898 -4.76 -52.66 15.73
C ALA A 898 -3.41 -52.62 15.01
N ASN A 899 -3.40 -52.28 13.71
CA ASN A 899 -2.19 -52.13 12.92
C ASN A 899 -1.35 -50.92 13.35
N GLU A 900 -1.99 -49.77 13.62
CA GLU A 900 -1.32 -48.53 14.06
C GLU A 900 -0.57 -48.72 15.38
N PHE A 901 -1.13 -49.51 16.31
CA PHE A 901 -0.54 -49.75 17.64
C PHE A 901 0.19 -51.10 17.76
N GLY A 902 0.16 -51.94 16.72
CA GLY A 902 0.80 -53.25 16.73
C GLY A 902 0.25 -54.24 17.77
N CYS A 903 -0.99 -54.04 18.22
CA CYS A 903 -1.62 -54.84 19.27
C CYS A 903 -3.14 -54.97 19.07
N GLU A 904 -3.78 -55.87 19.80
CA GLU A 904 -5.24 -56.07 19.71
C GLU A 904 -6.00 -54.89 20.33
N ILE A 905 -7.13 -54.50 19.71
CA ILE A 905 -8.05 -53.47 20.24
C ILE A 905 -9.32 -54.14 20.78
N GLY A 906 -9.50 -54.07 22.11
CA GLY A 906 -10.70 -54.53 22.79
C GLY A 906 -11.73 -53.42 22.97
N LEU A 907 -12.86 -53.51 22.27
CA LEU A 907 -13.95 -52.54 22.38
C LEU A 907 -14.97 -52.99 23.42
N ASN A 908 -15.17 -52.20 24.48
CA ASN A 908 -16.19 -52.42 25.51
C ASN A 908 -16.16 -53.80 26.20
N GLU A 909 -15.00 -54.46 26.24
CA GLU A 909 -14.82 -55.75 26.92
C GLU A 909 -15.02 -55.63 28.45
N GLU A 910 -15.28 -56.75 29.14
CA GLU A 910 -15.50 -56.72 30.59
C GLU A 910 -14.21 -56.47 31.41
N HIS A 911 -13.05 -56.62 30.80
CA HIS A 911 -11.74 -56.57 31.46
C HIS A 911 -11.30 -55.14 31.84
N ASP A 912 -11.76 -54.61 32.98
CA ASP A 912 -11.44 -53.25 33.45
C ASP A 912 -10.72 -53.23 34.83
N PRO A 913 -9.44 -53.60 34.91
CA PRO A 913 -8.72 -53.76 36.18
C PRO A 913 -8.51 -52.43 36.94
N LYS A 914 -8.60 -51.28 36.25
CA LYS A 914 -8.43 -49.95 36.85
C LYS A 914 -9.74 -49.16 36.97
N GLY A 915 -10.90 -49.77 36.67
CA GLY A 915 -12.20 -49.10 36.73
C GLY A 915 -12.27 -47.86 35.83
N LYS A 916 -11.66 -47.95 34.64
CA LYS A 916 -11.56 -46.87 33.64
C LYS A 916 -12.88 -46.61 32.92
N LYS A 917 -13.74 -47.63 32.74
CA LYS A 917 -15.00 -47.53 31.98
C LYS A 917 -15.90 -46.39 32.46
N ARG A 918 -15.96 -46.15 33.77
CA ARG A 918 -16.80 -45.07 34.35
C ARG A 918 -16.40 -43.66 33.90
N PHE A 919 -15.15 -43.45 33.48
CA PHE A 919 -14.62 -42.16 33.05
C PHE A 919 -14.87 -41.83 31.58
N ALA A 920 -15.35 -42.81 30.80
CA ALA A 920 -15.73 -42.58 29.41
C ALA A 920 -16.87 -41.55 29.34
N VAL A 921 -16.73 -40.55 28.49
CA VAL A 921 -17.77 -39.54 28.22
C VAL A 921 -17.96 -39.43 26.71
N PRO A 922 -19.14 -39.00 26.22
CA PRO A 922 -19.38 -38.85 24.80
C PRO A 922 -18.26 -38.08 24.11
N LEU A 923 -17.83 -38.56 22.94
CA LEU A 923 -16.72 -38.08 22.12
C LEU A 923 -15.33 -38.21 22.78
N LYS A 924 -15.23 -38.84 23.95
CA LYS A 924 -13.97 -39.06 24.67
C LYS A 924 -14.00 -40.40 25.42
N PRO A 925 -13.72 -41.51 24.73
CA PRO A 925 -13.74 -42.84 25.32
C PRO A 925 -12.65 -42.96 26.39
N ALA A 926 -12.86 -43.87 27.34
CA ALA A 926 -11.83 -44.21 28.31
C ALA A 926 -10.91 -45.29 27.74
N ILE A 927 -9.61 -45.09 27.92
CA ILE A 927 -8.57 -45.98 27.38
C ILE A 927 -7.86 -46.68 28.55
N PHE A 928 -7.68 -48.00 28.42
CA PHE A 928 -6.79 -48.79 29.27
C PHE A 928 -5.81 -49.56 28.40
N VAL A 929 -4.52 -49.40 28.67
CA VAL A 929 -3.46 -50.13 27.98
C VAL A 929 -2.95 -51.23 28.90
N ASP A 930 -2.95 -52.46 28.38
CA ASP A 930 -2.29 -53.62 28.97
C ASP A 930 -0.90 -53.77 28.33
N GLY A 931 0.13 -53.99 29.14
CA GLY A 931 1.52 -53.89 28.70
C GLY A 931 2.48 -54.83 29.41
#